data_AF-A0A7Y2VKY9-F1
#
_entry.id   AF-A0A7Y2VKY9-F1
#
_cell.length_a   1.000
_cell.length_b   1.000
_cell.length_c   1.000
_cell.angle_alpha   90.00
_cell.angle_beta   90.00
_cell.angle_gamma   90.00
#
_symmetry.space_group_name_H-M   'P 1'
#
loop_
_entity.id
_entity.type
_entity.pdbx_description
1 polymer ?
#
loop_
_entity_poly.entity_id
_entity_poly.type
_entity_poly.pdbx_seq_one_letter_code
_entity_poly.pdbx_strand_id
1 'polypeptide(L)'
;DNGTAGAADTDPTNWTFYFDDITLVPPGDGGGSGGPAALPVDFQGDPASYDFGPDGGFEGGAASVVTNPDQSGINTSTQVGQMLKFPGAVFGGATLAIEPTEVTAGSSFTMKVWSQRAVPVLLQPEPQGAGSGIEVNHGGTGWEELTFSLPSLSGTVSGITIIFDNGTAGAADTDPTSWTFYFDDITLVPPGDGGSDPVAVSDFEADPASYDFGPDGGFEGGVSTVIANPDQSGINTSAQVAQMQKFPGAVFGGSTLQLATPLDVLAGSSFTMKVWSQRPVNVLFQPEPQGPGSGVEVAHGGTGWEELTFSLPNLSGTVTGITVIFDNGTAGAADTDPTNWTFYYDDIALLPGDGSGGGATALPVDFQGDVNSYDFGPFGGFEGGAASVVTNPDQTGINTSTQVGQMLKFAGAVFGGATLAIEPVTVEAGSSFTMKVWSQRAVPVLLQPEPQGPGSGIEVNHGGTGWEELTFSLPGLSGTVSGITVIFDNGTAGAAATDPTNWTFYFDDITLVPGDGSGGTAEYPITFDSGAPPAVTDFGGSVYFIEPGPAGGDGNALKIVRDGGTNFAGVWIAVPEIPNDAGPQTFSALVYSPTANIPMVAKAEYGDNMGSGEIPANETVVVGWQTLTWTFTNLAPPNVYNRFVILPNLGTTDTATDYYFDNIDLVGSGGGGGGGGGGTGDLVVDGGFEAAGTSGLQPPWFVFENGGTVSVSNANSNGGVYSARLQADASAGTSFPILKIERVGAGSVSGGESVTVSFDVIDVDTTGTGKTFVAELFTERADPPGGATNEILLGGYDLSSTWQTRVFDTTLGADAAGGVSLLFKADCGGNTSCAMDVFIDNVSIVIN
;
A
#
# COMPACT_ATOMS: atom_id res chain seq x y z
N ASP A 1 -3.48 45.18 51.16
CA ASP A 1 -2.11 45.52 51.59
C ASP A 1 -1.71 44.59 52.73
N ASN A 2 -0.58 43.90 52.58
CA ASN A 2 -0.05 42.98 53.58
C ASN A 2 1.13 43.62 54.32
N GLY A 3 1.17 43.44 55.65
CA GLY A 3 2.41 43.50 56.42
C GLY A 3 2.56 44.66 57.41
N THR A 4 2.24 44.41 58.68
CA THR A 4 3.25 44.33 59.77
C THR A 4 2.56 44.13 61.12
N ALA A 5 2.90 43.04 61.81
CA ALA A 5 2.64 42.91 63.23
C ALA A 5 3.64 43.81 63.98
N GLY A 6 3.17 44.93 64.53
CA GLY A 6 3.97 45.82 65.36
C GLY A 6 3.10 46.63 66.31
N ALA A 7 3.09 46.22 67.57
CA ALA A 7 2.64 46.93 68.78
C ALA A 7 1.20 47.50 68.80
N ALA A 8 0.51 47.27 69.92
CA ALA A 8 -0.79 47.88 70.19
C ALA A 8 -0.67 49.41 70.21
N ASP A 9 -1.03 50.07 69.12
CA ASP A 9 -1.29 51.51 69.06
C ASP A 9 -2.79 51.75 69.25
N THR A 10 -3.15 52.50 70.29
CA THR A 10 -4.51 52.70 70.79
C THR A 10 -5.20 53.94 70.21
N ASP A 11 -4.91 54.31 68.96
CA ASP A 11 -5.57 55.44 68.32
C ASP A 11 -6.68 54.98 67.34
N PRO A 12 -7.98 55.08 67.71
CA PRO A 12 -9.09 54.65 66.87
C PRO A 12 -9.38 55.59 65.70
N THR A 13 -8.55 56.60 65.41
CA THR A 13 -8.86 57.61 64.37
C THR A 13 -8.19 57.37 63.01
N ASN A 14 -7.33 56.36 62.85
CA ASN A 14 -6.54 56.21 61.62
C ASN A 14 -7.00 55.10 60.64
N TRP A 15 -8.22 54.56 60.82
CA TRP A 15 -8.78 53.50 59.98
C TRP A 15 -10.19 53.90 59.52
N THR A 16 -10.28 54.90 58.64
CA THR A 16 -11.55 55.18 57.93
C THR A 16 -11.57 54.35 56.65
N PHE A 17 -12.40 53.31 56.61
CA PHE A 17 -12.75 52.61 55.37
C PHE A 17 -14.13 53.07 54.92
N TYR A 18 -14.23 53.47 53.66
CA TYR A 18 -15.51 53.68 52.99
C TYR A 18 -15.93 52.36 52.38
N PHE A 19 -17.07 51.84 52.81
CA PHE A 19 -17.74 50.73 52.15
C PHE A 19 -18.97 51.29 51.44
N ASP A 20 -19.09 51.00 50.15
CA ASP A 20 -20.32 51.13 49.37
C ASP A 20 -20.69 49.74 48.85
N ASP A 21 -21.98 49.49 48.61
CA ASP A 21 -22.53 48.22 48.11
C ASP A 21 -22.22 46.94 48.93
N ILE A 22 -22.29 47.01 50.26
CA ILE A 22 -22.32 45.78 51.08
C ILE A 22 -23.69 45.10 50.96
N THR A 23 -23.72 43.92 50.33
CA THR A 23 -24.90 43.06 50.27
C THR A 23 -24.66 41.77 51.06
N LEU A 24 -25.58 41.43 51.97
CA LEU A 24 -25.55 40.16 52.69
C LEU A 24 -26.25 39.09 51.84
N VAL A 25 -25.51 38.15 51.27
CA VAL A 25 -26.07 36.97 50.58
C VAL A 25 -26.36 35.88 51.62
N PRO A 26 -27.60 35.34 51.71
CA PRO A 26 -27.90 34.21 52.59
C PRO A 26 -27.13 32.95 52.15
N PRO A 27 -26.89 31.96 53.03
CA PRO A 27 -26.20 30.74 52.65
C PRO A 27 -27.08 29.92 51.70
N GLY A 28 -26.77 30.03 50.41
CA GLY A 28 -27.47 29.42 49.28
C GLY A 28 -27.08 30.17 48.01
N ASP A 29 -26.15 29.57 47.26
CA ASP A 29 -25.77 29.92 45.89
C ASP A 29 -25.17 31.33 45.68
N GLY A 30 -23.98 31.58 46.22
CA GLY A 30 -23.05 32.56 45.61
C GLY A 30 -22.41 31.90 44.39
N GLY A 31 -22.29 32.48 43.20
CA GLY A 31 -22.34 33.88 42.81
C GLY A 31 -21.17 34.10 41.85
N GLY A 32 -21.41 33.85 40.56
CA GLY A 32 -20.45 34.04 39.46
C GLY A 32 -20.19 32.80 38.61
N SER A 33 -21.22 32.09 38.13
CA SER A 33 -20.97 31.06 37.12
C SER A 33 -20.77 31.75 35.77
N GLY A 34 -19.55 32.15 35.49
CA GLY A 34 -19.07 32.20 34.12
C GLY A 34 -19.47 30.89 33.43
N GLY A 35 -19.97 30.98 32.19
CA GLY A 35 -20.23 29.77 31.42
C GLY A 35 -18.92 29.06 31.09
N PRO A 36 -18.97 27.77 30.70
CA PRO A 36 -17.79 27.11 30.16
C PRO A 36 -17.16 27.93 29.03
N ALA A 37 -15.84 28.08 29.03
CA ALA A 37 -15.13 28.81 27.99
C ALA A 37 -15.05 27.98 26.69
N ALA A 38 -15.24 28.61 25.53
CA ALA A 38 -14.99 27.95 24.25
C ALA A 38 -13.49 27.94 23.94
N LEU A 39 -12.99 26.83 23.38
CA LEU A 39 -11.63 26.77 22.83
C LEU A 39 -11.58 27.45 21.44
N PRO A 40 -10.47 28.12 21.08
CA PRO A 40 -9.32 28.44 21.95
C PRO A 40 -9.68 29.48 23.02
N VAL A 41 -9.05 29.38 24.20
CA VAL A 41 -9.25 30.32 25.32
C VAL A 41 -8.13 31.36 25.33
N ASP A 42 -8.47 32.60 24.97
CA ASP A 42 -7.55 33.74 24.86
C ASP A 42 -7.65 34.76 26.01
N PHE A 43 -8.56 34.53 26.97
CA PHE A 43 -8.87 35.43 28.09
C PHE A 43 -9.26 36.87 27.72
N GLN A 44 -9.63 37.15 26.47
CA GLN A 44 -9.93 38.51 25.99
C GLN A 44 -11.37 38.97 26.26
N GLY A 45 -12.20 38.10 26.81
CA GLY A 45 -13.59 38.37 27.20
C GLY A 45 -13.73 39.13 28.53
N ASP A 46 -14.94 39.06 29.09
CA ASP A 46 -15.20 39.54 30.45
C ASP A 46 -14.48 38.62 31.46
N PRO A 47 -13.57 39.12 32.31
CA PRO A 47 -12.91 38.33 33.35
C PRO A 47 -13.85 37.49 34.21
N ALA A 48 -15.07 37.98 34.47
CA ALA A 48 -16.06 37.27 35.27
C ALA A 48 -16.72 36.08 34.55
N SER A 49 -16.50 35.92 33.25
CA SER A 49 -17.06 34.83 32.45
C SER A 49 -16.24 33.53 32.46
N TYR A 50 -15.00 33.56 32.96
CA TYR A 50 -14.13 32.38 33.03
C TYR A 50 -14.26 31.72 34.40
N ASP A 51 -14.76 30.48 34.42
CA ASP A 51 -14.97 29.70 35.64
C ASP A 51 -13.75 28.82 35.94
N PHE A 52 -12.99 29.16 36.99
CA PHE A 52 -11.84 28.38 37.48
C PHE A 52 -12.19 27.46 38.66
N GLY A 53 -13.49 27.29 38.95
CA GLY A 53 -14.02 26.60 40.11
C GLY A 53 -14.24 27.54 41.32
N PRO A 54 -14.78 26.99 42.43
CA PRO A 54 -15.05 27.75 43.65
C PRO A 54 -13.79 28.48 44.15
N ASP A 55 -13.94 29.76 44.51
CA ASP A 55 -12.83 30.63 44.97
C ASP A 55 -11.65 30.77 43.97
N GLY A 56 -11.85 30.41 42.70
CA GLY A 56 -10.85 30.51 41.64
C GLY A 56 -9.85 29.34 41.61
N GLY A 57 -10.00 28.31 42.45
CA GLY A 57 -9.08 27.18 42.44
C GLY A 57 -9.26 26.23 43.63
N PHE A 58 -8.24 25.44 43.91
CA PHE A 58 -8.27 24.44 44.99
C PHE A 58 -6.93 24.31 45.71
N GLU A 59 -7.02 23.93 46.99
CA GLU A 59 -5.88 23.50 47.83
C GLU A 59 -4.69 24.47 47.85
N GLY A 60 -4.96 25.78 47.78
CA GLY A 60 -3.96 26.84 47.77
C GLY A 60 -3.68 27.46 46.40
N GLY A 61 -4.19 26.88 45.31
CA GLY A 61 -4.25 27.54 44.01
C GLY A 61 -5.41 28.53 43.93
N ALA A 62 -5.17 29.70 43.33
CA ALA A 62 -6.19 30.70 43.05
C ALA A 62 -5.90 31.35 41.68
N ALA A 63 -6.73 31.02 40.70
CA ALA A 63 -6.68 31.54 39.35
C ALA A 63 -7.68 32.68 39.11
N SER A 64 -7.30 33.62 38.26
CA SER A 64 -8.16 34.74 37.82
C SER A 64 -7.67 35.30 36.48
N VAL A 65 -8.50 36.07 35.78
CA VAL A 65 -8.08 36.83 34.59
C VAL A 65 -7.63 38.23 35.01
N VAL A 66 -6.46 38.65 34.54
CA VAL A 66 -5.85 39.95 34.84
C VAL A 66 -5.31 40.62 33.58
N THR A 67 -5.00 41.91 33.64
CA THR A 67 -4.24 42.57 32.57
C THR A 67 -2.87 41.93 32.41
N ASN A 68 -2.49 41.64 31.16
CA ASN A 68 -1.20 41.03 30.84
C ASN A 68 -0.05 41.89 31.40
N PRO A 69 0.79 41.37 32.33
CA PRO A 69 1.90 42.12 32.92
C PRO A 69 3.07 42.33 31.95
N ASP A 70 3.15 41.55 30.87
CA ASP A 70 4.24 41.55 29.91
C ASP A 70 3.70 41.29 28.49
N GLN A 71 3.35 42.34 27.76
CA GLN A 71 2.84 42.25 26.37
C GLN A 71 4.00 42.26 25.37
N SER A 72 4.89 41.26 25.45
CA SER A 72 6.06 41.14 24.58
C SER A 72 6.32 39.70 24.14
N GLY A 73 7.21 39.52 23.15
CA GLY A 73 7.50 38.20 22.59
C GLY A 73 6.30 37.59 21.87
N ILE A 74 6.02 36.31 22.17
CA ILE A 74 4.95 35.51 21.52
C ILE A 74 3.54 35.79 22.05
N ASN A 75 3.41 36.53 23.17
CA ASN A 75 2.11 36.90 23.74
C ASN A 75 1.97 38.44 23.80
N THR A 76 1.04 38.96 23.01
CA THR A 76 0.70 40.40 22.97
C THR A 76 -0.73 40.68 23.43
N SER A 77 -1.41 39.69 24.02
CA SER A 77 -2.77 39.77 24.52
C SER A 77 -2.91 40.83 25.61
N THR A 78 -4.08 41.45 25.69
CA THR A 78 -4.34 42.50 26.68
C THR A 78 -4.60 41.94 28.08
N GLN A 79 -5.20 40.76 28.15
CA GLN A 79 -5.54 40.04 29.36
C GLN A 79 -4.98 38.62 29.27
N VAL A 80 -4.73 38.00 30.42
CA VAL A 80 -4.19 36.63 30.54
C VAL A 80 -4.77 35.98 31.79
N GLY A 81 -4.72 34.65 31.84
CA GLY A 81 -4.89 33.91 33.09
C GLY A 81 -3.71 34.15 34.02
N GLN A 82 -3.99 34.32 35.31
CA GLN A 82 -3.02 34.37 36.40
C GLN A 82 -3.33 33.26 37.39
N MET A 83 -2.31 32.54 37.83
CA MET A 83 -2.35 31.60 38.95
C MET A 83 -1.49 32.12 40.11
N LEU A 84 -2.08 32.28 41.29
CA LEU A 84 -1.37 32.45 42.55
C LEU A 84 -1.39 31.11 43.31
N LYS A 85 -0.22 30.63 43.72
CA LYS A 85 -0.12 29.41 44.55
C LYS A 85 0.32 29.76 45.97
N PHE A 86 -0.65 29.78 46.89
CA PHE A 86 -0.49 30.02 48.32
C PHE A 86 -0.06 28.76 49.09
N PRO A 87 0.35 28.89 50.36
CA PRO A 87 0.53 27.73 51.24
C PRO A 87 -0.74 26.89 51.30
N GLY A 88 -0.61 25.59 51.02
CA GLY A 88 -1.72 24.66 50.85
C GLY A 88 -1.23 23.24 50.57
N ALA A 89 -2.00 22.45 49.85
CA ALA A 89 -1.53 21.15 49.38
C ALA A 89 -0.51 21.33 48.24
N VAL A 90 0.37 20.34 48.09
CA VAL A 90 1.42 20.37 47.06
C VAL A 90 0.88 20.32 45.62
N PHE A 91 -0.37 19.91 45.45
CA PHE A 91 -1.08 19.82 44.18
C PHE A 91 -2.09 20.97 43.99
N GLY A 92 -2.02 22.06 44.78
CA GLY A 92 -2.93 23.20 44.62
C GLY A 92 -2.83 23.84 43.23
N GLY A 93 -3.99 24.10 42.62
CA GLY A 93 -4.14 24.59 41.25
C GLY A 93 -5.55 25.11 40.99
N ALA A 94 -6.01 25.10 39.74
CA ALA A 94 -7.37 25.47 39.37
C ALA A 94 -7.87 24.64 38.18
N THR A 95 -9.19 24.54 38.03
CA THR A 95 -9.81 23.84 36.89
C THR A 95 -10.64 24.85 36.12
N LEU A 96 -10.19 25.19 34.91
CA LEU A 96 -10.96 26.02 33.99
C LEU A 96 -12.07 25.18 33.35
N ALA A 97 -13.32 25.59 33.52
CA ALA A 97 -14.44 24.98 32.82
C ALA A 97 -14.40 25.37 31.33
N ILE A 98 -14.53 24.38 30.44
CA ILE A 98 -14.61 24.60 29.00
C ILE A 98 -15.87 23.96 28.42
N GLU A 99 -16.31 24.45 27.27
CA GLU A 99 -17.44 23.84 26.57
C GLU A 99 -17.10 22.38 26.24
N PRO A 100 -18.05 21.43 26.39
CA PRO A 100 -17.80 20.03 26.09
C PRO A 100 -17.22 19.85 24.68
N THR A 101 -15.98 19.39 24.61
CA THR A 101 -15.20 19.29 23.39
C THR A 101 -14.78 17.85 23.20
N GLU A 102 -15.08 17.27 22.04
CA GLU A 102 -14.61 15.92 21.68
C GLU A 102 -13.12 15.98 21.35
N VAL A 103 -12.34 15.10 21.98
CA VAL A 103 -10.92 14.90 21.70
C VAL A 103 -10.70 13.48 21.19
N THR A 104 -9.78 13.35 20.24
CA THR A 104 -9.40 12.07 19.62
C THR A 104 -7.99 11.68 20.06
N ALA A 105 -7.69 10.38 20.08
CA ALA A 105 -6.36 9.89 20.44
C ALA A 105 -5.30 10.55 19.54
N GLY A 106 -4.22 11.04 20.15
CA GLY A 106 -3.20 11.85 19.46
C GLY A 106 -3.39 13.37 19.55
N SER A 107 -4.48 13.87 20.15
CA SER A 107 -4.67 15.31 20.37
C SER A 107 -3.67 15.85 21.40
N SER A 108 -3.35 17.15 21.29
CA SER A 108 -2.57 17.88 22.29
C SER A 108 -3.26 19.18 22.70
N PHE A 109 -2.85 19.76 23.83
CA PHE A 109 -3.19 21.14 24.16
C PHE A 109 -1.93 22.00 24.07
N THR A 110 -2.04 23.20 23.51
CA THR A 110 -1.02 24.23 23.64
C THR A 110 -1.47 25.29 24.64
N MET A 111 -0.52 25.90 25.34
CA MET A 111 -0.77 27.01 26.26
C MET A 111 0.50 27.86 26.38
N LYS A 112 0.35 29.18 26.22
CA LYS A 112 1.44 30.11 26.49
C LYS A 112 1.56 30.30 27.99
N VAL A 113 2.79 30.25 28.50
CA VAL A 113 3.10 30.35 29.92
C VAL A 113 4.21 31.38 30.13
N TRP A 114 4.10 32.13 31.24
CA TRP A 114 5.15 33.02 31.72
C TRP A 114 5.29 32.88 33.23
N SER A 115 6.52 32.86 33.73
CA SER A 115 6.82 33.00 35.15
C SER A 115 8.22 33.56 35.38
N GLN A 116 8.53 33.95 36.62
CA GLN A 116 9.88 34.45 36.98
C GLN A 116 10.92 33.33 37.11
N ARG A 117 10.51 32.06 37.22
CA ARG A 117 11.42 30.93 37.49
C ARG A 117 11.02 29.70 36.70
N ALA A 118 12.00 28.89 36.30
CA ALA A 118 11.70 27.60 35.70
C ALA A 118 10.78 26.78 36.61
N VAL A 119 9.71 26.22 36.05
CA VAL A 119 8.66 25.53 36.81
C VAL A 119 8.00 24.45 35.95
N PRO A 120 7.78 23.24 36.48
CA PRO A 120 6.91 22.28 35.82
C PRO A 120 5.45 22.75 35.86
N VAL A 121 4.76 22.62 34.74
CA VAL A 121 3.34 22.93 34.58
C VAL A 121 2.63 21.64 34.25
N LEU A 122 1.65 21.25 35.05
CA LEU A 122 0.80 20.11 34.79
C LEU A 122 -0.53 20.58 34.23
N LEU A 123 -0.92 20.02 33.08
CA LEU A 123 -2.23 20.17 32.47
C LEU A 123 -2.95 18.81 32.47
N GLN A 124 -4.16 18.77 33.02
CA GLN A 124 -4.99 17.56 33.08
C GLN A 124 -6.41 17.84 32.55
N PRO A 125 -6.84 17.19 31.46
CA PRO A 125 -8.21 17.27 30.97
C PRO A 125 -9.21 16.52 31.87
N GLU A 126 -10.37 17.12 32.12
CA GLU A 126 -11.46 16.55 32.93
C GLU A 126 -12.64 16.07 32.06
N PRO A 127 -13.28 14.91 32.38
CA PRO A 127 -13.30 14.22 33.67
C PRO A 127 -12.37 13.00 33.78
N GLN A 128 -11.27 12.95 33.02
CA GLN A 128 -10.47 11.71 32.83
C GLN A 128 -9.73 11.23 34.08
N GLY A 129 -9.77 11.99 35.18
CA GLY A 129 -9.36 11.58 36.52
C GLY A 129 -7.85 11.67 36.76
N ALA A 130 -7.46 11.51 38.03
CA ALA A 130 -6.07 11.66 38.48
C ALA A 130 -5.12 10.69 37.76
N GLY A 131 -4.03 11.21 37.20
CA GLY A 131 -3.01 10.44 36.47
C GLY A 131 -3.12 10.51 34.95
N SER A 132 -4.11 11.24 34.42
CA SER A 132 -4.26 11.54 32.99
C SER A 132 -3.55 12.84 32.55
N GLY A 133 -3.04 13.62 33.50
CA GLY A 133 -2.32 14.87 33.22
C GLY A 133 -0.88 14.67 32.78
N ILE A 134 -0.35 15.66 32.07
CA ILE A 134 1.03 15.70 31.60
C ILE A 134 1.71 16.95 32.14
N GLU A 135 2.97 16.77 32.53
CA GLU A 135 3.82 17.82 33.06
C GLU A 135 4.84 18.24 32.00
N VAL A 136 4.91 19.54 31.72
CA VAL A 136 5.84 20.16 30.79
C VAL A 136 6.61 21.24 31.54
N ASN A 137 7.92 21.30 31.36
CA ASN A 137 8.76 22.30 32.03
C ASN A 137 8.72 23.62 31.28
N HIS A 138 8.38 24.70 31.97
CA HIS A 138 8.59 26.06 31.51
C HIS A 138 9.99 26.53 31.94
N GLY A 139 10.74 27.16 31.02
CA GLY A 139 12.10 27.65 31.24
C GLY A 139 12.22 28.85 32.19
N GLY A 140 11.11 29.53 32.51
CA GLY A 140 11.06 30.72 33.34
C GLY A 140 10.92 32.00 32.52
N THR A 141 11.62 33.08 32.91
CA THR A 141 11.40 34.44 32.40
C THR A 141 11.09 34.53 30.90
N GLY A 142 10.03 35.26 30.53
CA GLY A 142 9.57 35.38 29.15
C GLY A 142 8.38 34.47 28.86
N TRP A 143 7.68 34.73 27.76
CA TRP A 143 6.57 33.87 27.31
C TRP A 143 7.12 32.69 26.51
N GLU A 144 6.64 31.50 26.86
CA GLU A 144 6.94 30.24 26.19
C GLU A 144 5.62 29.55 25.84
N GLU A 145 5.49 28.97 24.64
CA GLU A 145 4.35 28.13 24.29
C GLU A 145 4.68 26.69 24.70
N LEU A 146 3.84 26.09 25.54
CA LEU A 146 4.01 24.72 26.00
C LEU A 146 3.01 23.82 25.29
N THR A 147 3.51 22.70 24.76
CA THR A 147 2.68 21.65 24.16
C THR A 147 2.54 20.45 25.11
N PHE A 148 1.30 20.12 25.45
CA PHE A 148 0.90 19.02 26.33
C PHE A 148 0.35 17.86 25.48
N SER A 149 1.26 16.98 25.02
CA SER A 149 0.93 15.86 24.12
C SER A 149 0.29 14.69 24.86
N LEU A 150 -1.01 14.46 24.68
CA LEU A 150 -1.80 13.46 25.41
C LEU A 150 -2.21 12.30 24.48
N PRO A 151 -1.29 11.41 24.06
CA PRO A 151 -1.51 10.48 22.94
C PRO A 151 -2.64 9.47 23.18
N SER A 152 -2.92 9.14 24.44
CA SER A 152 -3.96 8.18 24.82
C SER A 152 -5.32 8.82 25.14
N LEU A 153 -5.43 10.16 25.10
CA LEU A 153 -6.64 10.88 25.46
C LEU A 153 -7.70 10.74 24.38
N SER A 154 -8.91 10.31 24.75
CA SER A 154 -10.06 10.26 23.84
C SER A 154 -11.38 10.47 24.58
N GLY A 155 -12.40 10.92 23.85
CA GLY A 155 -13.75 11.18 24.37
C GLY A 155 -14.00 12.66 24.65
N THR A 156 -15.00 12.97 25.49
CA THR A 156 -15.37 14.36 25.77
C THR A 156 -14.55 14.96 26.92
N VAL A 157 -13.99 16.16 26.72
CA VAL A 157 -13.37 16.99 27.77
C VAL A 157 -14.27 18.20 28.04
N SER A 158 -14.45 18.55 29.32
CA SER A 158 -15.28 19.70 29.75
C SER A 158 -14.60 20.60 30.78
N GLY A 159 -13.33 20.32 31.09
CA GLY A 159 -12.51 21.18 31.94
C GLY A 159 -11.03 20.90 31.75
N ILE A 160 -10.20 21.88 32.11
CA ILE A 160 -8.75 21.80 32.07
C ILE A 160 -8.22 22.17 33.44
N THR A 161 -7.67 21.19 34.15
CA THR A 161 -6.99 21.38 35.43
C THR A 161 -5.55 21.78 35.18
N ILE A 162 -5.11 22.90 35.79
CA ILE A 162 -3.77 23.46 35.65
C ILE A 162 -3.12 23.55 37.03
N ILE A 163 -1.93 22.96 37.18
CA ILE A 163 -1.13 22.98 38.42
C ILE A 163 0.29 23.40 38.08
N PHE A 164 0.76 24.48 38.68
CA PHE A 164 2.17 24.89 38.62
C PHE A 164 2.94 24.30 39.80
N ASP A 165 4.15 23.79 39.56
CA ASP A 165 5.03 23.23 40.59
C ASP A 165 4.35 22.12 41.40
N ASN A 166 3.84 21.10 40.70
CA ASN A 166 3.17 19.97 41.34
C ASN A 166 4.16 19.21 42.23
N GLY A 167 3.77 18.93 43.48
CA GLY A 167 4.67 18.35 44.48
C GLY A 167 5.32 19.37 45.42
N THR A 168 5.16 20.68 45.16
CA THR A 168 5.61 21.75 46.04
C THR A 168 4.44 22.61 46.53
N ALA A 169 4.39 22.87 47.84
CA ALA A 169 3.41 23.79 48.42
C ALA A 169 3.78 25.24 48.09
N GLY A 170 2.79 26.07 47.77
CA GLY A 170 3.00 27.46 47.40
C GLY A 170 3.44 28.38 48.54
N ALA A 171 3.91 29.58 48.19
CA ALA A 171 4.27 30.63 49.14
C ALA A 171 3.90 32.03 48.65
N ALA A 172 2.85 32.18 47.84
CA ALA A 172 2.44 33.47 47.28
C ALA A 172 2.10 34.56 48.34
N ASP A 173 1.86 34.19 49.59
CA ASP A 173 1.64 35.13 50.70
C ASP A 173 2.91 35.85 51.17
N THR A 174 4.07 35.25 50.93
CA THR A 174 5.39 35.70 51.41
C THR A 174 6.40 35.94 50.30
N ASP A 175 6.27 35.25 49.16
CA ASP A 175 7.03 35.43 47.92
C ASP A 175 6.12 35.39 46.69
N PRO A 176 5.27 36.41 46.48
CA PRO A 176 4.37 36.45 45.34
C PRO A 176 5.12 36.49 44.00
N THR A 177 6.35 37.01 43.95
CA THR A 177 7.14 37.09 42.72
C THR A 177 7.49 35.73 42.14
N SER A 178 7.84 34.76 42.99
CA SER A 178 8.20 33.39 42.55
C SER A 178 7.01 32.44 42.45
N TRP A 179 5.83 32.84 42.97
CA TRP A 179 4.63 32.01 43.09
C TRP A 179 3.39 32.59 42.39
N THR A 180 3.63 33.55 41.48
CA THR A 180 2.64 34.02 40.51
C THR A 180 3.06 33.49 39.13
N PHE A 181 2.12 32.86 38.43
CA PHE A 181 2.31 32.32 37.10
C PHE A 181 1.24 32.89 36.18
N TYR A 182 1.55 33.08 34.91
CA TYR A 182 0.60 33.56 33.91
C TYR A 182 0.49 32.56 32.78
N PHE A 183 -0.71 32.46 32.21
CA PHE A 183 -1.02 31.55 31.12
C PHE A 183 -2.06 32.14 30.17
N ASP A 184 -1.99 31.78 28.90
CA ASP A 184 -2.84 32.34 27.85
C ASP A 184 -2.94 31.40 26.63
N ASP A 185 -3.84 31.72 25.70
CA ASP A 185 -4.00 31.05 24.39
C ASP A 185 -4.12 29.52 24.49
N ILE A 186 -4.97 29.01 25.40
CA ILE A 186 -5.16 27.57 25.57
C ILE A 186 -5.91 27.02 24.35
N THR A 187 -5.26 26.17 23.56
CA THR A 187 -5.80 25.66 22.30
C THR A 187 -5.79 24.15 22.29
N LEU A 188 -6.89 23.53 21.85
CA LEU A 188 -6.90 22.11 21.50
C LEU A 188 -6.38 21.96 20.08
N VAL A 189 -5.41 21.07 19.92
CA VAL A 189 -4.78 20.72 18.66
C VAL A 189 -5.20 19.30 18.30
N PRO A 190 -6.04 19.10 17.27
CA PRO A 190 -6.41 17.77 16.79
C PRO A 190 -5.21 16.98 16.27
N PRO A 191 -5.31 15.63 16.20
CA PRO A 191 -4.29 14.82 15.55
C PRO A 191 -4.16 15.24 14.08
N GLY A 192 -2.94 15.57 13.65
CA GLY A 192 -2.62 15.92 12.26
C GLY A 192 -2.75 17.39 11.84
N ASP A 193 -3.38 18.25 12.65
CA ASP A 193 -3.49 19.69 12.34
C ASP A 193 -2.52 20.59 13.15
N GLY A 194 -1.73 20.00 14.05
CA GLY A 194 -0.64 20.69 14.75
C GLY A 194 0.70 20.22 14.25
N GLY A 195 1.43 21.10 13.57
CA GLY A 195 2.88 20.99 13.57
C GLY A 195 3.33 20.93 15.03
N SER A 196 3.81 19.77 15.44
CA SER A 196 4.38 19.55 16.76
C SER A 196 5.53 20.53 16.98
N ASP A 197 5.62 21.09 18.20
CA ASP A 197 6.82 21.85 18.56
C ASP A 197 8.06 20.98 18.36
N PRO A 198 9.17 21.54 17.82
CA PRO A 198 10.39 20.79 17.63
C PRO A 198 10.86 20.13 18.95
N VAL A 199 10.92 18.81 18.96
CA VAL A 199 11.51 18.03 20.05
C VAL A 199 13.02 18.12 19.93
N ALA A 200 13.67 18.80 20.87
CA ALA A 200 15.13 18.91 20.90
C ALA A 200 15.79 17.52 20.93
N VAL A 201 16.67 17.26 19.96
CA VAL A 201 17.44 16.02 19.84
C VAL A 201 18.87 16.24 20.31
N SER A 202 19.50 17.34 19.92
CA SER A 202 20.83 17.72 20.40
C SER A 202 21.10 19.21 20.24
N ASP A 203 21.50 19.88 21.32
CA ASP A 203 21.90 21.28 21.38
C ASP A 203 23.42 21.47 21.60
N PHE A 204 24.17 20.37 21.64
CA PHE A 204 25.62 20.33 21.90
C PHE A 204 26.12 21.01 23.20
N GLU A 205 25.23 21.28 24.18
CA GLU A 205 25.60 22.02 25.40
C GLU A 205 26.10 21.17 26.58
N ALA A 206 26.07 19.84 26.45
CA ALA A 206 26.66 18.95 27.44
C ALA A 206 28.20 18.96 27.38
N ASP A 207 28.83 18.09 28.17
CA ASP A 207 30.28 17.86 28.06
C ASP A 207 30.61 17.40 26.63
N PRO A 208 31.51 18.07 25.89
CA PRO A 208 31.94 17.67 24.54
C PRO A 208 32.33 16.20 24.42
N ALA A 209 32.89 15.60 25.48
CA ALA A 209 33.31 14.20 25.48
C ALA A 209 32.14 13.19 25.55
N SER A 210 30.91 13.67 25.78
CA SER A 210 29.70 12.84 25.83
C SER A 210 29.08 12.57 24.46
N TYR A 211 29.43 13.36 23.44
CA TYR A 211 28.95 13.20 22.08
C TYR A 211 29.84 12.21 21.32
N ASP A 212 29.23 11.14 20.81
CA ASP A 212 29.93 10.07 20.09
C ASP A 212 29.70 10.21 18.58
N PHE A 213 30.71 10.69 17.87
CA PHE A 213 30.72 10.75 16.40
C PHE A 213 31.42 9.54 15.75
N GLY A 214 31.73 8.51 16.53
CA GLY A 214 32.58 7.39 16.14
C GLY A 214 34.04 7.55 16.55
N PRO A 215 34.87 6.49 16.39
CA PRO A 215 36.22 6.39 16.96
C PRO A 215 37.21 7.46 16.47
N ASP A 216 36.98 8.03 15.28
CA ASP A 216 37.81 9.09 14.69
C ASP A 216 37.05 10.42 14.53
N GLY A 217 35.89 10.56 15.18
CA GLY A 217 35.00 11.72 15.04
C GLY A 217 34.20 11.75 13.73
N GLY A 218 34.36 10.75 12.87
CA GLY A 218 33.64 10.64 11.61
C GLY A 218 34.20 9.52 10.72
N PHE A 219 34.00 9.64 9.41
CA PHE A 219 34.39 8.63 8.42
C PHE A 219 34.86 9.26 7.10
N GLU A 220 35.74 8.54 6.41
CA GLU A 220 36.19 8.81 5.02
C GLU A 220 36.64 10.25 4.75
N GLY A 221 37.24 10.90 5.75
CA GLY A 221 37.75 12.27 5.68
C GLY A 221 36.86 13.31 6.36
N GLY A 222 35.62 12.98 6.74
CA GLY A 222 34.80 13.82 7.62
C GLY A 222 35.19 13.62 9.09
N VAL A 223 35.28 14.71 9.85
CA VAL A 223 35.58 14.71 11.28
C VAL A 223 34.75 15.78 11.99
N SER A 224 33.87 15.35 12.88
CA SER A 224 33.06 16.21 13.74
C SER A 224 33.56 16.24 15.18
N THR A 225 33.55 17.41 15.79
CA THR A 225 33.88 17.63 17.22
C THR A 225 33.01 18.74 17.79
N VAL A 226 32.67 18.68 19.09
CA VAL A 226 31.99 19.80 19.76
C VAL A 226 33.02 20.81 20.24
N ILE A 227 32.82 22.09 19.91
CA ILE A 227 33.69 23.21 20.29
C ILE A 227 32.87 24.39 20.79
N ALA A 228 33.52 25.39 21.39
CA ALA A 228 32.87 26.67 21.68
C ALA A 228 32.39 27.35 20.38
N ASN A 229 31.17 27.88 20.40
CA ASN A 229 30.55 28.52 19.24
C ASN A 229 31.41 29.70 18.75
N PRO A 230 31.99 29.66 17.54
CA PRO A 230 32.84 30.72 17.03
C PRO A 230 32.06 31.97 16.59
N ASP A 231 30.74 31.87 16.44
CA ASP A 231 29.85 32.95 15.99
C ASP A 231 28.51 32.88 16.74
N GLN A 232 28.44 33.50 17.92
CA GLN A 232 27.23 33.57 18.75
C GLN A 232 26.32 34.73 18.31
N SER A 233 25.87 34.71 17.07
CA SER A 233 25.04 35.79 16.51
C SER A 233 23.87 35.25 15.67
N GLY A 234 22.91 36.12 15.36
CA GLY A 234 21.74 35.74 14.58
C GLY A 234 20.83 34.77 15.35
N ILE A 235 20.44 33.68 14.69
CA ILE A 235 19.51 32.66 15.24
C ILE A 235 20.18 31.64 16.15
N ASN A 236 21.52 31.64 16.23
CA ASN A 236 22.25 30.73 17.11
C ASN A 236 23.15 31.51 18.07
N THR A 237 22.76 31.53 19.35
CA THR A 237 23.51 32.17 20.44
C THR A 237 24.03 31.17 21.47
N SER A 238 24.08 29.88 21.11
CA SER A 238 24.57 28.77 21.93
C SER A 238 26.02 28.97 22.38
N ALA A 239 26.41 28.31 23.48
CA ALA A 239 27.79 28.36 23.95
C ALA A 239 28.70 27.41 23.15
N GLN A 240 28.15 26.30 22.66
CA GLN A 240 28.87 25.25 21.97
C GLN A 240 28.15 24.84 20.68
N VAL A 241 28.90 24.33 19.72
CA VAL A 241 28.39 23.84 18.42
C VAL A 241 29.17 22.61 18.01
N ALA A 242 28.60 21.78 17.14
CA ALA A 242 29.39 20.80 16.42
C ALA A 242 30.13 21.45 15.25
N GLN A 243 31.45 21.26 15.19
CA GLN A 243 32.30 21.60 14.06
C GLN A 243 32.58 20.34 13.23
N MET A 244 32.22 20.38 11.95
CA MET A 244 32.62 19.39 10.96
C MET A 244 33.77 19.93 10.09
N GLN A 245 34.86 19.17 9.97
CA GLN A 245 35.92 19.40 8.99
C GLN A 245 35.95 18.25 7.97
N LYS A 246 35.96 18.59 6.67
CA LYS A 246 36.07 17.59 5.59
C LYS A 246 37.45 17.64 4.95
N PHE A 247 38.29 16.66 5.29
CA PHE A 247 39.64 16.45 4.76
C PHE A 247 39.61 15.68 3.42
N PRO A 248 40.73 15.63 2.69
CA PRO A 248 40.86 14.72 1.55
C PRO A 248 40.55 13.28 1.95
N GLY A 249 39.66 12.64 1.21
CA GLY A 249 39.10 11.32 1.51
C GLY A 249 38.08 10.89 0.45
N ALA A 250 37.09 10.10 0.84
CA ALA A 250 35.99 9.78 -0.07
C ALA A 250 35.07 11.00 -0.26
N VAL A 251 34.37 11.04 -1.39
CA VAL A 251 33.46 12.14 -1.74
C VAL A 251 32.23 12.22 -0.81
N PHE A 252 31.95 11.13 -0.08
CA PHE A 252 30.87 11.00 0.88
C PHE A 252 31.36 11.11 2.34
N GLY A 253 32.58 11.57 2.61
CA GLY A 253 33.10 11.68 3.98
C GLY A 253 32.25 12.62 4.87
N GLY A 254 31.91 12.15 6.07
CA GLY A 254 31.03 12.84 7.03
C GLY A 254 31.18 12.31 8.45
N SER A 255 30.14 12.42 9.26
CA SER A 255 30.12 11.94 10.66
C SER A 255 28.75 11.43 11.03
N THR A 256 28.70 10.45 11.92
CA THR A 256 27.45 9.94 12.49
C THR A 256 27.44 10.19 13.99
N LEU A 257 26.58 11.09 14.46
CA LEU A 257 26.29 11.25 15.88
C LEU A 257 25.47 10.07 16.37
N GLN A 258 26.00 9.26 17.28
CA GLN A 258 25.22 8.25 17.98
C GLN A 258 24.35 8.91 19.04
N LEU A 259 23.04 8.67 19.00
CA LEU A 259 22.13 9.24 19.97
C LEU A 259 22.24 8.46 21.29
N ALA A 260 22.44 9.19 22.40
CA ALA A 260 22.52 8.58 23.72
C ALA A 260 21.22 7.85 24.11
N THR A 261 20.08 8.31 23.59
CA THR A 261 18.78 7.66 23.69
C THR A 261 18.21 7.53 22.28
N PRO A 262 17.86 6.32 21.81
CA PRO A 262 17.17 6.14 20.54
C PRO A 262 15.86 6.93 20.51
N LEU A 263 15.53 7.47 19.35
CA LEU A 263 14.37 8.31 19.11
C LEU A 263 13.34 7.56 18.26
N ASP A 264 12.14 7.34 18.79
CA ASP A 264 11.04 6.80 18.00
C ASP A 264 10.40 7.93 17.18
N VAL A 265 10.27 7.72 15.88
CA VAL A 265 9.73 8.68 14.91
C VAL A 265 8.54 8.07 14.17
N LEU A 266 7.60 8.94 13.81
CA LEU A 266 6.41 8.59 13.05
C LEU A 266 6.53 9.09 11.61
N ALA A 267 5.82 8.46 10.69
CA ALA A 267 5.68 8.96 9.33
C ALA A 267 5.19 10.43 9.35
N GLY A 268 5.67 11.23 8.39
CA GLY A 268 5.49 12.68 8.34
C GLY A 268 6.54 13.49 9.11
N SER A 269 7.50 12.83 9.80
CA SER A 269 8.51 13.54 10.60
C SER A 269 9.47 14.35 9.74
N SER A 270 9.90 15.50 10.26
CA SER A 270 11.01 16.29 9.70
C SER A 270 12.06 16.52 10.78
N PHE A 271 13.28 16.89 10.39
CA PHE A 271 14.29 17.39 11.32
C PHE A 271 14.66 18.82 10.99
N THR A 272 14.98 19.60 12.00
CA THR A 272 15.60 20.91 11.85
C THR A 272 17.02 20.88 12.38
N MET A 273 17.89 21.70 11.80
CA MET A 273 19.27 21.89 12.26
C MET A 273 19.74 23.27 11.84
N LYS A 274 20.36 24.00 12.75
CA LYS A 274 21.02 25.27 12.42
C LYS A 274 22.39 24.97 11.83
N VAL A 275 22.72 25.62 10.72
CA VAL A 275 23.95 25.41 9.96
C VAL A 275 24.63 26.75 9.68
N TRP A 276 25.95 26.77 9.76
CA TRP A 276 26.80 27.88 9.36
C TRP A 276 27.96 27.38 8.51
N SER A 277 28.27 28.11 7.43
CA SER A 277 29.48 27.89 6.63
C SER A 277 30.00 29.19 6.01
N GLN A 278 31.26 29.19 5.55
CA GLN A 278 31.84 30.35 4.88
C GLN A 278 31.28 30.57 3.45
N ARG A 279 30.73 29.52 2.82
CA ARG A 279 30.27 29.48 1.43
C ARG A 279 29.02 28.61 1.28
N PRO A 280 28.20 28.81 0.23
CA PRO A 280 27.11 27.89 -0.06
C PRO A 280 27.60 26.43 -0.11
N VAL A 281 26.82 25.54 0.50
CA VAL A 281 27.14 24.13 0.69
C VAL A 281 25.84 23.35 0.75
N ASN A 282 25.80 22.16 0.15
CA ASN A 282 24.69 21.25 0.37
C ASN A 282 24.96 20.37 1.60
N VAL A 283 23.92 20.14 2.39
CA VAL A 283 23.99 19.36 3.62
C VAL A 283 23.07 18.16 3.47
N LEU A 284 23.64 16.96 3.47
CA LEU A 284 22.89 15.71 3.55
C LEU A 284 22.70 15.35 5.02
N PHE A 285 21.45 15.14 5.41
CA PHE A 285 21.03 14.69 6.73
C PHE A 285 20.38 13.31 6.61
N GLN A 286 20.87 12.34 7.36
CA GLN A 286 20.40 10.96 7.28
C GLN A 286 20.23 10.36 8.68
N PRO A 287 18.99 10.06 9.11
CA PRO A 287 18.73 9.24 10.29
C PRO A 287 19.28 7.81 10.11
N GLU A 288 19.88 7.24 11.14
CA GLU A 288 20.37 5.86 11.18
C GLU A 288 19.39 4.95 11.94
N PRO A 289 19.23 3.66 11.59
CA PRO A 289 20.16 2.80 10.83
C PRO A 289 19.84 2.66 9.32
N GLN A 290 19.27 3.68 8.69
CA GLN A 290 18.64 3.58 7.36
C GLN A 290 19.57 3.30 6.20
N GLY A 291 20.88 3.25 6.46
CA GLY A 291 21.88 2.91 5.45
C GLY A 291 22.01 3.98 4.36
N PRO A 292 23.00 3.84 3.46
CA PRO A 292 23.31 4.88 2.49
C PRO A 292 22.12 5.19 1.56
N GLY A 293 21.80 6.48 1.36
CA GLY A 293 20.85 6.95 0.34
C GLY A 293 19.42 7.23 0.79
N SER A 294 19.15 7.06 2.09
CA SER A 294 17.92 7.48 2.76
C SER A 294 17.98 8.94 3.27
N GLY A 295 19.13 9.60 3.09
CA GLY A 295 19.35 10.98 3.51
C GLY A 295 18.71 12.01 2.58
N VAL A 296 18.36 13.15 3.16
CA VAL A 296 17.80 14.31 2.45
C VAL A 296 18.86 15.40 2.38
N GLU A 297 19.04 15.98 1.19
CA GLU A 297 20.02 17.02 0.94
C GLU A 297 19.34 18.39 0.83
N VAL A 298 19.78 19.35 1.65
CA VAL A 298 19.26 20.72 1.69
C VAL A 298 20.41 21.70 1.45
N ALA A 299 20.17 22.71 0.62
CA ALA A 299 21.16 23.75 0.34
C ALA A 299 21.20 24.78 1.48
N HIS A 300 22.39 25.04 2.02
CA HIS A 300 22.66 26.18 2.89
C HIS A 300 23.24 27.34 2.07
N GLY A 301 22.71 28.55 2.28
CA GLY A 301 23.12 29.76 1.54
C GLY A 301 24.55 30.24 1.82
N GLY A 302 25.22 29.69 2.84
CA GLY A 302 26.52 30.14 3.32
C GLY A 302 26.41 31.32 4.30
N THR A 303 27.54 31.98 4.57
CA THR A 303 27.78 33.07 5.55
C THR A 303 26.63 33.40 6.50
N GLY A 304 26.78 33.02 7.78
CA GLY A 304 25.78 33.23 8.82
C GLY A 304 25.03 31.94 9.16
N TRP A 305 24.28 31.98 10.26
CA TRP A 305 23.45 30.85 10.69
C TRP A 305 22.14 30.81 9.91
N GLU A 306 21.79 29.64 9.42
CA GLU A 306 20.52 29.33 8.75
C GLU A 306 19.91 28.07 9.39
N GLU A 307 18.61 28.05 9.62
CA GLU A 307 17.90 26.85 10.06
C GLU A 307 17.43 26.07 8.84
N LEU A 308 17.95 24.87 8.66
CA LEU A 308 17.56 23.97 7.59
C LEU A 308 16.48 23.01 8.10
N THR A 309 15.50 22.72 7.25
CA THR A 309 14.48 21.70 7.50
C THR A 309 14.67 20.53 6.53
N PHE A 310 14.84 19.33 7.08
CA PHE A 310 14.99 18.07 6.35
C PHE A 310 13.67 17.30 6.46
N SER A 311 12.86 17.38 5.41
CA SER A 311 11.57 16.68 5.34
C SER A 311 11.77 15.21 5.01
N LEU A 312 11.29 14.34 5.88
CA LEU A 312 11.45 12.88 5.80
C LEU A 312 10.07 12.22 5.94
N PRO A 313 9.16 12.43 4.99
CA PRO A 313 7.74 12.07 5.12
C PRO A 313 7.51 10.57 5.35
N ASN A 314 8.44 9.74 4.89
CA ASN A 314 8.33 8.29 4.99
C ASN A 314 9.21 7.71 6.12
N LEU A 315 9.81 8.54 6.95
CA LEU A 315 10.60 8.07 8.09
C LEU A 315 9.67 7.55 9.20
N SER A 316 9.82 6.30 9.61
CA SER A 316 9.10 5.73 10.76
C SER A 316 9.98 4.73 11.51
N GLY A 317 9.69 4.45 12.78
CA GLY A 317 10.45 3.49 13.58
C GLY A 317 11.50 4.16 14.48
N THR A 318 12.59 3.47 14.78
CA THR A 318 13.58 3.95 15.76
C THR A 318 14.84 4.49 15.08
N VAL A 319 15.18 5.74 15.37
CA VAL A 319 16.42 6.42 14.98
C VAL A 319 17.46 6.28 16.09
N THR A 320 18.62 5.69 15.79
CA THR A 320 19.70 5.48 16.76
C THR A 320 20.89 6.43 16.57
N GLY A 321 20.95 7.11 15.43
CA GLY A 321 22.03 8.03 15.09
C GLY A 321 21.62 9.00 14.00
N ILE A 322 22.43 10.04 13.81
CA ILE A 322 22.24 11.05 12.78
C ILE A 322 23.55 11.22 12.02
N THR A 323 23.53 10.88 10.73
CA THR A 323 24.63 11.08 9.80
C THR A 323 24.48 12.44 9.10
N VAL A 324 25.56 13.23 9.10
CA VAL A 324 25.63 14.52 8.41
C VAL A 324 26.82 14.52 7.45
N ILE A 325 26.57 14.91 6.19
CA ILE A 325 27.60 15.04 5.14
C ILE A 325 27.46 16.41 4.48
N PHE A 326 28.54 17.19 4.46
CA PHE A 326 28.62 18.44 3.71
C PHE A 326 29.24 18.18 2.33
N ASP A 327 28.66 18.78 1.27
CA ASP A 327 29.04 18.59 -0.14
C ASP A 327 29.21 17.10 -0.50
N ASN A 328 28.13 16.33 -0.38
CA ASN A 328 28.13 14.95 -0.84
C ASN A 328 28.50 14.90 -2.33
N GLY A 329 29.38 13.98 -2.72
CA GLY A 329 29.91 13.92 -4.10
C GLY A 329 31.16 14.77 -4.35
N THR A 330 31.64 15.55 -3.37
CA THR A 330 32.92 16.28 -3.47
C THR A 330 33.89 15.91 -2.34
N ALA A 331 35.12 15.54 -2.70
CA ALA A 331 36.18 15.26 -1.71
C ALA A 331 36.62 16.56 -1.01
N GLY A 332 36.88 16.47 0.30
CA GLY A 332 37.26 17.60 1.13
C GLY A 332 38.69 18.11 0.89
N ALA A 333 38.97 19.30 1.40
CA ALA A 333 40.32 19.90 1.37
C ALA A 333 40.64 20.71 2.64
N ALA A 334 40.11 20.32 3.81
CA ALA A 334 40.35 21.04 5.07
C ALA A 334 41.83 21.14 5.49
N ASP A 335 42.71 20.30 4.94
CA ASP A 335 44.16 20.36 5.16
C ASP A 335 44.85 21.55 4.47
N THR A 336 44.26 22.06 3.39
CA THR A 336 44.84 23.11 2.53
C THR A 336 43.95 24.35 2.42
N ASP A 337 42.64 24.20 2.59
CA ASP A 337 41.64 25.27 2.62
C ASP A 337 40.63 25.05 3.77
N PRO A 338 41.06 25.14 5.04
CA PRO A 338 40.19 24.93 6.19
C PRO A 338 39.03 25.94 6.28
N THR A 339 39.14 27.10 5.62
CA THR A 339 38.08 28.14 5.70
C THR A 339 36.83 27.71 4.92
N ASN A 340 37.00 27.08 3.75
CA ASN A 340 35.89 26.63 2.91
C ASN A 340 35.46 25.17 3.16
N TRP A 341 36.15 24.46 4.05
CA TRP A 341 35.92 23.05 4.37
C TRP A 341 35.75 22.78 5.88
N THR A 342 35.48 23.84 6.65
CA THR A 342 34.99 23.77 8.02
C THR A 342 33.56 24.29 8.05
N PHE A 343 32.67 23.53 8.68
CA PHE A 343 31.23 23.79 8.78
C PHE A 343 30.82 23.66 10.24
N TYR A 344 29.77 24.38 10.64
CA TYR A 344 29.21 24.27 11.98
C TYR A 344 27.73 23.93 11.89
N TYR A 345 27.27 23.11 12.84
CA TYR A 345 25.87 22.78 12.98
C TYR A 345 25.47 22.66 14.45
N ASP A 346 24.21 22.93 14.74
CA ASP A 346 23.68 23.05 16.10
C ASP A 346 22.16 22.88 16.14
N ASP A 347 21.59 22.80 17.35
CA ASP A 347 20.15 22.76 17.63
C ASP A 347 19.39 21.77 16.72
N ILE A 348 19.82 20.51 16.73
CA ILE A 348 19.09 19.45 16.02
C ILE A 348 17.79 19.20 16.77
N ALA A 349 16.66 19.34 16.08
CA ALA A 349 15.34 19.02 16.63
C ALA A 349 14.50 18.19 15.66
N LEU A 350 13.72 17.27 16.19
CA LEU A 350 12.69 16.52 15.47
C LEU A 350 11.44 17.38 15.42
N LEU A 351 10.82 17.51 14.26
CA LEU A 351 9.42 17.90 14.10
C LEU A 351 8.61 16.61 13.97
N PRO A 352 7.99 16.11 15.06
CA PRO A 352 7.22 14.88 15.02
C PRO A 352 6.17 14.86 13.91
N GLY A 353 6.21 13.83 13.08
CA GLY A 353 5.12 13.51 12.19
C GLY A 353 3.87 13.11 12.97
N ASP A 354 2.70 13.29 12.37
CA ASP A 354 1.41 12.88 12.93
C ASP A 354 1.11 11.38 12.70
N GLY A 355 2.06 10.65 12.10
CA GLY A 355 1.87 9.26 11.70
C GLY A 355 1.18 9.10 10.35
N SER A 356 0.77 10.20 9.71
CA SER A 356 0.46 10.23 8.30
C SER A 356 1.75 10.48 7.52
N GLY A 357 2.24 9.45 6.84
CA GLY A 357 3.29 9.62 5.84
C GLY A 357 2.77 10.40 4.63
N GLY A 358 3.54 10.46 3.54
CA GLY A 358 2.98 10.91 2.26
C GLY A 358 1.59 10.28 2.04
N GLY A 359 0.61 11.09 1.66
CA GLY A 359 -0.73 10.56 1.39
C GLY A 359 -0.68 9.53 0.27
N ALA A 360 -1.59 8.55 0.30
CA ALA A 360 -1.80 7.70 -0.85
C ALA A 360 -2.12 8.59 -2.07
N THR A 361 -1.33 8.49 -3.14
CA THR A 361 -1.50 9.36 -4.33
C THR A 361 -2.52 8.76 -5.29
N ALA A 362 -3.36 9.58 -5.92
CA ALA A 362 -4.27 9.12 -6.96
C ALA A 362 -3.52 8.75 -8.25
N LEU A 363 -4.06 7.80 -9.02
CA LEU A 363 -3.63 7.54 -10.39
C LEU A 363 -4.32 8.49 -11.38
N PRO A 364 -3.66 8.88 -12.49
CA PRO A 364 -2.26 8.61 -12.81
C PRO A 364 -1.29 9.38 -11.90
N VAL A 365 -0.12 8.81 -11.63
CA VAL A 365 0.93 9.44 -10.83
C VAL A 365 1.98 10.06 -11.77
N ASP A 366 2.06 11.40 -11.75
CA ASP A 366 2.94 12.19 -12.63
C ASP A 366 4.07 12.92 -11.86
N PHE A 367 4.19 12.70 -10.55
CA PHE A 367 5.16 13.32 -9.64
C PHE A 367 5.22 14.86 -9.65
N GLN A 368 4.19 15.58 -10.09
CA GLN A 368 4.20 17.06 -10.13
C GLN A 368 3.65 17.74 -8.87
N GLY A 369 3.23 16.96 -7.88
CA GLY A 369 2.80 17.46 -6.59
C GLY A 369 3.94 17.95 -5.71
N ASP A 370 3.62 18.14 -4.42
CA ASP A 370 4.63 18.31 -3.39
C ASP A 370 5.47 17.03 -3.32
N VAL A 371 6.81 17.13 -3.36
CA VAL A 371 7.70 15.97 -3.26
C VAL A 371 7.43 15.12 -2.03
N ASN A 372 6.89 15.73 -0.97
CA ASN A 372 6.60 15.05 0.29
C ASN A 372 5.24 14.33 0.31
N SER A 373 4.39 14.52 -0.71
CA SER A 373 3.09 13.84 -0.75
C SER A 373 3.16 12.40 -1.24
N TYR A 374 4.33 11.91 -1.66
CA TYR A 374 4.50 10.57 -2.22
C TYR A 374 5.12 9.60 -1.19
N ASP A 375 4.32 8.64 -0.74
CA ASP A 375 4.76 7.61 0.21
C ASP A 375 5.32 6.39 -0.52
N PHE A 376 6.63 6.18 -0.41
CA PHE A 376 7.34 5.03 -0.96
C PHE A 376 7.56 3.90 0.06
N GLY A 377 6.84 3.95 1.18
CA GLY A 377 7.03 3.11 2.35
C GLY A 377 8.18 3.62 3.23
N PRO A 378 8.36 3.00 4.42
CA PRO A 378 9.40 3.40 5.36
C PRO A 378 10.74 3.63 4.68
N PHE A 379 11.37 4.78 4.92
CA PHE A 379 12.72 5.11 4.39
C PHE A 379 12.82 5.22 2.87
N GLY A 380 11.67 5.35 2.20
CA GLY A 380 11.58 5.42 0.74
C GLY A 380 11.73 4.06 0.06
N GLY A 381 11.83 2.95 0.78
CA GLY A 381 11.95 1.63 0.16
C GLY A 381 12.37 0.52 1.12
N PHE A 382 12.89 -0.57 0.57
CA PHE A 382 13.25 -1.76 1.32
C PHE A 382 14.47 -2.46 0.75
N GLU A 383 15.20 -3.16 1.63
CA GLU A 383 16.24 -4.13 1.27
C GLU A 383 17.34 -3.60 0.33
N GLY A 384 17.67 -2.31 0.46
CA GLY A 384 18.67 -1.60 -0.34
C GLY A 384 18.08 -0.75 -1.46
N GLY A 385 16.76 -0.77 -1.69
CA GLY A 385 16.08 0.23 -2.51
C GLY A 385 15.73 1.48 -1.72
N ALA A 386 15.93 2.65 -2.31
CA ALA A 386 15.53 3.94 -1.75
C ALA A 386 14.98 4.82 -2.88
N ALA A 387 13.68 5.12 -2.81
CA ALA A 387 12.95 5.94 -3.76
C ALA A 387 12.62 7.33 -3.19
N SER A 388 12.63 8.33 -4.06
CA SER A 388 12.29 9.72 -3.75
C SER A 388 11.79 10.44 -5.00
N VAL A 389 11.26 11.65 -4.84
CA VAL A 389 10.94 12.54 -5.98
C VAL A 389 12.04 13.58 -6.13
N VAL A 390 12.54 13.75 -7.36
CA VAL A 390 13.64 14.67 -7.68
C VAL A 390 13.30 15.49 -8.92
N THR A 391 14.05 16.57 -9.16
CA THR A 391 13.99 17.28 -10.45
C THR A 391 14.40 16.33 -11.58
N ASN A 392 13.60 16.31 -12.66
CA ASN A 392 13.88 15.47 -13.81
C ASN A 392 15.26 15.80 -14.43
N PRO A 393 16.23 14.85 -14.43
CA PRO A 393 17.57 15.10 -14.95
C PRO A 393 17.63 15.19 -16.49
N ASP A 394 16.60 14.70 -17.18
CA ASP A 394 16.52 14.65 -18.64
C ASP A 394 15.10 14.98 -19.12
N GLN A 395 14.79 16.27 -19.28
CA GLN A 395 13.48 16.76 -19.71
C GLN A 395 13.31 16.73 -21.24
N THR A 396 13.68 15.61 -21.88
CA THR A 396 13.64 15.46 -23.33
C THR A 396 12.87 14.20 -23.78
N GLY A 397 12.52 14.13 -25.07
CA GLY A 397 11.82 12.96 -25.62
C GLY A 397 10.36 12.88 -25.17
N ILE A 398 9.93 11.70 -24.72
CA ILE A 398 8.53 11.43 -24.31
C ILE A 398 8.21 11.90 -22.88
N ASN A 399 9.22 12.28 -22.10
CA ASN A 399 9.04 12.80 -20.76
C ASN A 399 9.65 14.21 -20.64
N THR A 400 8.78 15.21 -20.52
CA THR A 400 9.16 16.62 -20.33
C THR A 400 8.71 17.15 -18.97
N SER A 401 8.46 16.25 -18.01
CA SER A 401 8.09 16.60 -16.64
C SER A 401 9.15 17.44 -15.95
N THR A 402 8.73 18.26 -14.98
CA THR A 402 9.68 18.98 -14.13
C THR A 402 10.31 18.10 -13.07
N GLN A 403 9.55 17.12 -12.58
CA GLN A 403 9.91 16.22 -11.49
C GLN A 403 9.56 14.78 -11.86
N VAL A 404 10.31 13.82 -11.30
CA VAL A 404 10.20 12.38 -11.56
C VAL A 404 10.47 11.61 -10.27
N GLY A 405 9.99 10.36 -10.20
CA GLY A 405 10.48 9.39 -9.23
C GLY A 405 11.92 8.98 -9.54
N GLN A 406 12.74 8.84 -8.52
CA GLN A 406 14.09 8.29 -8.56
C GLN A 406 14.14 7.04 -7.67
N MET A 407 14.82 6.00 -8.13
CA MET A 407 15.22 4.83 -7.36
C MET A 407 16.75 4.75 -7.31
N LEU A 408 17.31 4.76 -6.10
CA LEU A 408 18.69 4.34 -5.83
C LEU A 408 18.67 2.91 -5.31
N LYS A 409 19.48 2.03 -5.90
CA LYS A 409 19.63 0.64 -5.43
C LYS A 409 21.03 0.39 -4.89
N PHE A 410 21.14 0.31 -3.57
CA PHE A 410 22.35 0.03 -2.81
C PHE A 410 22.60 -1.46 -2.63
N ALA A 411 23.76 -1.80 -2.05
CA ALA A 411 24.03 -3.16 -1.62
C ALA A 411 23.01 -3.56 -0.55
N GLY A 412 22.44 -4.76 -0.68
CA GLY A 412 21.33 -5.23 0.13
C GLY A 412 20.82 -6.56 -0.39
N ALA A 413 19.53 -6.85 -0.20
CA ALA A 413 18.94 -8.01 -0.85
C ALA A 413 18.82 -7.78 -2.36
N VAL A 414 18.81 -8.87 -3.11
CA VAL A 414 18.71 -8.84 -4.57
C VAL A 414 17.37 -8.29 -5.09
N PHE A 415 16.38 -8.20 -4.20
CA PHE A 415 15.03 -7.71 -4.46
C PHE A 415 14.78 -6.32 -3.86
N GLY A 416 15.82 -5.55 -3.50
CA GLY A 416 15.63 -4.19 -2.98
C GLY A 416 14.89 -3.28 -3.97
N GLY A 417 13.91 -2.54 -3.47
CA GLY A 417 13.00 -1.67 -4.24
C GLY A 417 12.20 -0.74 -3.33
N ALA A 418 11.05 -0.27 -3.78
CA ALA A 418 10.16 0.60 -3.02
C ALA A 418 8.69 0.36 -3.37
N THR A 419 7.78 0.71 -2.46
CA THR A 419 6.34 0.56 -2.65
C THR A 419 5.68 1.92 -2.57
N LEU A 420 5.23 2.46 -3.70
CA LEU A 420 4.45 3.68 -3.74
C LEU A 420 3.01 3.40 -3.27
N ALA A 421 2.55 4.05 -2.20
CA ALA A 421 1.16 4.02 -1.76
C ALA A 421 0.28 4.81 -2.75
N ILE A 422 -0.80 4.20 -3.21
CA ILE A 422 -1.77 4.84 -4.10
C ILE A 422 -3.18 4.79 -3.49
N GLU A 423 -4.03 5.75 -3.83
CA GLU A 423 -5.44 5.68 -3.45
C GLU A 423 -6.02 4.35 -3.95
N PRO A 424 -6.77 3.60 -3.12
CA PRO A 424 -7.30 2.30 -3.51
C PRO A 424 -8.09 2.39 -4.82
N VAL A 425 -7.60 1.68 -5.84
CA VAL A 425 -8.24 1.58 -7.15
C VAL A 425 -8.72 0.16 -7.36
N THR A 426 -9.95 0.01 -7.87
CA THR A 426 -10.42 -1.30 -8.34
C THR A 426 -9.86 -1.54 -9.74
N VAL A 427 -9.09 -2.62 -9.87
CA VAL A 427 -8.52 -3.07 -11.13
C VAL A 427 -9.33 -4.26 -11.65
N GLU A 428 -9.71 -4.19 -12.91
CA GLU A 428 -10.40 -5.27 -13.61
C GLU A 428 -9.39 -6.20 -14.30
N ALA A 429 -9.73 -7.48 -14.42
CA ALA A 429 -8.93 -8.44 -15.18
C ALA A 429 -8.67 -7.92 -16.60
N GLY A 430 -7.46 -8.14 -17.12
CA GLY A 430 -7.02 -7.59 -18.40
C GLY A 430 -6.48 -6.15 -18.34
N SER A 431 -6.46 -5.50 -17.17
CA SER A 431 -5.82 -4.19 -17.02
C SER A 431 -4.29 -4.28 -17.08
N SER A 432 -3.65 -3.19 -17.47
CA SER A 432 -2.20 -3.04 -17.44
C SER A 432 -1.80 -1.74 -16.73
N PHE A 433 -0.57 -1.68 -16.25
CA PHE A 433 0.05 -0.42 -15.84
C PHE A 433 1.02 0.03 -16.91
N THR A 434 1.07 1.33 -17.15
CA THR A 434 2.15 1.95 -17.92
C THR A 434 3.00 2.81 -17.01
N MET A 435 4.30 2.90 -17.30
CA MET A 435 5.24 3.73 -16.56
C MET A 435 6.38 4.12 -17.49
N LYS A 436 6.74 5.40 -17.49
CA LYS A 436 7.93 5.87 -18.19
C LYS A 436 9.15 5.59 -17.33
N VAL A 437 10.20 5.07 -17.93
CA VAL A 437 11.45 4.70 -17.26
C VAL A 437 12.64 5.29 -18.00
N TRP A 438 13.64 5.73 -17.24
CA TRP A 438 14.95 6.13 -17.74
C TRP A 438 16.06 5.53 -16.87
N SER A 439 17.12 5.05 -17.49
CA SER A 439 18.35 4.64 -16.82
C SER A 439 19.57 4.80 -17.73
N GLN A 440 20.77 4.73 -17.16
CA GLN A 440 22.00 4.78 -17.98
C GLN A 440 22.28 3.49 -18.76
N ARG A 441 21.69 2.35 -18.34
CA ARG A 441 21.92 1.01 -18.90
C ARG A 441 20.61 0.23 -19.00
N ALA A 442 20.54 -0.72 -19.93
CA ALA A 442 19.42 -1.65 -19.99
C ALA A 442 19.23 -2.36 -18.64
N VAL A 443 17.98 -2.45 -18.18
CA VAL A 443 17.64 -2.98 -16.87
C VAL A 443 16.22 -3.58 -16.90
N PRO A 444 16.02 -4.79 -16.34
CA PRO A 444 14.68 -5.27 -16.08
C PRO A 444 14.03 -4.47 -14.95
N VAL A 445 12.77 -4.09 -15.14
CA VAL A 445 11.96 -3.37 -14.17
C VAL A 445 10.80 -4.27 -13.81
N LEU A 446 10.65 -4.58 -12.52
CA LEU A 446 9.51 -5.31 -12.00
C LEU A 446 8.52 -4.32 -11.38
N LEU A 447 7.27 -4.39 -11.80
CA LEU A 447 6.14 -3.69 -11.20
C LEU A 447 5.21 -4.74 -10.58
N GLN A 448 4.92 -4.57 -9.29
CA GLN A 448 4.04 -5.45 -8.52
C GLN A 448 2.95 -4.63 -7.82
N PRO A 449 1.67 -4.84 -8.16
CA PRO A 449 0.56 -4.22 -7.44
C PRO A 449 0.34 -4.84 -6.04
N GLU A 450 0.10 -4.00 -5.05
CA GLU A 450 -0.18 -4.41 -3.66
C GLU A 450 -1.67 -4.30 -3.34
N PRO A 451 -2.25 -5.20 -2.51
CA PRO A 451 -1.57 -6.14 -1.59
C PRO A 451 -1.38 -7.57 -2.12
N GLN A 452 -1.26 -7.77 -3.44
CA GLN A 452 -1.30 -9.12 -4.02
C GLN A 452 -0.07 -9.97 -3.71
N GLY A 453 0.98 -9.35 -3.15
CA GLY A 453 2.12 -10.02 -2.57
C GLY A 453 3.10 -10.60 -3.59
N PRO A 454 4.20 -11.22 -3.12
CA PRO A 454 5.30 -11.68 -3.96
C PRO A 454 4.84 -12.66 -5.05
N GLY A 455 5.27 -12.41 -6.29
CA GLY A 455 4.96 -13.26 -7.45
C GLY A 455 3.76 -12.82 -8.28
N SER A 456 3.08 -11.74 -7.87
CA SER A 456 2.02 -11.09 -8.65
C SER A 456 2.51 -10.01 -9.61
N GLY A 457 3.79 -9.63 -9.52
CA GLY A 457 4.42 -8.63 -10.39
C GLY A 457 4.89 -9.19 -11.73
N ILE A 458 5.10 -8.29 -12.68
CA ILE A 458 5.67 -8.60 -14.00
C ILE A 458 6.94 -7.79 -14.24
N GLU A 459 7.91 -8.44 -14.87
CA GLU A 459 9.19 -7.84 -15.24
C GLU A 459 9.19 -7.46 -16.71
N VAL A 460 9.53 -6.21 -17.01
CA VAL A 460 9.63 -5.65 -18.37
C VAL A 460 11.02 -5.05 -18.54
N ASN A 461 11.67 -5.35 -19.65
CA ASN A 461 13.01 -4.82 -19.92
C ASN A 461 12.94 -3.38 -20.44
N HIS A 462 13.64 -2.47 -19.75
CA HIS A 462 13.98 -1.17 -20.29
C HIS A 462 15.27 -1.25 -21.10
N GLY A 463 15.29 -0.67 -22.31
CA GLY A 463 16.44 -0.67 -23.21
C GLY A 463 17.64 0.16 -22.72
N GLY A 464 17.42 1.02 -21.72
CA GLY A 464 18.40 1.99 -21.22
C GLY A 464 18.58 3.20 -22.14
N THR A 465 19.22 4.24 -21.63
CA THR A 465 19.48 5.56 -22.26
C THR A 465 18.24 6.21 -22.89
N GLY A 466 17.76 7.30 -22.29
CA GLY A 466 16.55 7.98 -22.73
C GLY A 466 15.28 7.39 -22.13
N TRP A 467 14.19 8.13 -22.24
CA TRP A 467 12.89 7.73 -21.69
C TRP A 467 12.20 6.70 -22.59
N GLU A 468 11.70 5.64 -21.97
CA GLU A 468 10.89 4.60 -22.60
C GLU A 468 9.60 4.40 -21.80
N GLU A 469 8.46 4.25 -22.47
CA GLU A 469 7.19 3.90 -21.82
C GLU A 469 7.06 2.37 -21.79
N LEU A 470 7.10 1.79 -20.60
CA LEU A 470 6.94 0.37 -20.39
C LEU A 470 5.46 0.05 -20.12
N THR A 471 4.99 -1.07 -20.65
CA THR A 471 3.65 -1.62 -20.38
C THR A 471 3.77 -2.92 -19.59
N PHE A 472 3.16 -2.95 -18.42
CA PHE A 472 3.11 -4.06 -17.48
C PHE A 472 1.73 -4.72 -17.57
N SER A 473 1.60 -5.68 -18.49
CA SER A 473 0.36 -6.44 -18.67
C SER A 473 0.18 -7.44 -17.54
N LEU A 474 -0.84 -7.24 -16.71
CA LEU A 474 -1.17 -8.11 -15.58
C LEU A 474 -2.58 -8.71 -15.78
N PRO A 475 -2.77 -9.58 -16.77
CA PRO A 475 -4.09 -10.05 -17.19
C PRO A 475 -4.88 -10.75 -16.07
N GLY A 476 -4.19 -11.43 -15.16
CA GLY A 476 -4.79 -12.10 -13.99
C GLY A 476 -5.03 -11.19 -12.78
N LEU A 477 -4.59 -9.93 -12.82
CA LEU A 477 -4.78 -8.99 -11.73
C LEU A 477 -6.24 -8.51 -11.71
N SER A 478 -6.91 -8.74 -10.59
CA SER A 478 -8.24 -8.20 -10.34
C SER A 478 -8.41 -7.89 -8.86
N GLY A 479 -9.33 -6.99 -8.54
CA GLY A 479 -9.62 -6.58 -7.17
C GLY A 479 -9.03 -5.21 -6.84
N THR A 480 -8.79 -4.95 -5.55
CA THR A 480 -8.31 -3.64 -5.10
C THR A 480 -6.80 -3.59 -5.09
N VAL A 481 -6.22 -2.56 -5.71
CA VAL A 481 -4.81 -2.21 -5.62
C VAL A 481 -4.69 -0.91 -4.84
N SER A 482 -3.81 -0.89 -3.83
CA SER A 482 -3.56 0.29 -2.98
C SER A 482 -2.07 0.64 -2.89
N GLY A 483 -1.22 -0.05 -3.64
CA GLY A 483 0.19 0.29 -3.75
C GLY A 483 0.81 -0.29 -5.02
N ILE A 484 1.93 0.29 -5.44
CA ILE A 484 2.73 -0.16 -6.58
C ILE A 484 4.16 -0.34 -6.10
N THR A 485 4.59 -1.60 -5.98
CA THR A 485 5.97 -1.97 -5.70
C THR A 485 6.78 -1.94 -7.00
N VAL A 486 7.91 -1.25 -7.00
CA VAL A 486 8.84 -1.17 -8.14
C VAL A 486 10.22 -1.67 -7.72
N ILE A 487 10.77 -2.61 -8.47
CA ILE A 487 12.11 -3.18 -8.27
C ILE A 487 12.88 -3.09 -9.59
N PHE A 488 14.04 -2.45 -9.58
CA PHE A 488 14.96 -2.45 -10.71
C PHE A 488 16.01 -3.54 -10.53
N ASP A 489 16.34 -4.27 -11.60
CA ASP A 489 17.36 -5.32 -11.60
C ASP A 489 17.10 -6.40 -10.52
N ASN A 490 15.90 -6.96 -10.52
CA ASN A 490 15.51 -7.99 -9.56
C ASN A 490 16.41 -9.23 -9.72
N GLY A 491 16.96 -9.73 -8.61
CA GLY A 491 17.96 -10.81 -8.64
C GLY A 491 19.41 -10.31 -8.59
N THR A 492 19.65 -9.00 -8.68
CA THR A 492 20.97 -8.39 -8.52
C THR A 492 20.98 -7.41 -7.34
N ALA A 493 21.97 -7.55 -6.45
CA ALA A 493 22.19 -6.57 -5.38
C ALA A 493 22.78 -5.28 -5.95
N GLY A 494 22.34 -4.14 -5.43
CA GLY A 494 22.75 -2.83 -5.93
C GLY A 494 24.15 -2.39 -5.55
N ALA A 495 24.60 -1.31 -6.17
CA ALA A 495 25.89 -0.69 -5.88
C ALA A 495 25.85 0.85 -5.99
N ALA A 496 24.71 1.49 -5.73
CA ALA A 496 24.57 2.95 -5.84
C ALA A 496 25.61 3.76 -5.04
N ALA A 497 26.16 3.22 -3.94
CA ALA A 497 27.22 3.90 -3.17
C ALA A 497 28.57 4.02 -3.93
N THR A 498 28.89 3.07 -4.82
CA THR A 498 30.18 3.02 -5.53
C THR A 498 30.05 3.22 -7.04
N ASP A 499 28.86 3.00 -7.60
CA ASP A 499 28.53 3.21 -9.01
C ASP A 499 27.11 3.82 -9.15
N PRO A 500 26.90 5.07 -8.70
CA PRO A 500 25.59 5.70 -8.75
C PRO A 500 25.08 5.88 -10.18
N THR A 501 25.96 5.98 -11.18
CA THR A 501 25.56 6.16 -12.58
C THR A 501 24.78 4.96 -13.13
N ASN A 502 25.15 3.72 -12.77
CA ASN A 502 24.47 2.52 -13.25
C ASN A 502 23.40 1.96 -12.29
N TRP A 503 23.26 2.55 -11.10
CA TRP A 503 22.36 2.10 -10.03
C TRP A 503 21.41 3.20 -9.54
N THR A 504 21.29 4.27 -10.31
CA THR A 504 20.21 5.27 -10.22
C THR A 504 19.27 5.07 -11.41
N PHE A 505 17.98 4.93 -11.12
CA PHE A 505 16.92 4.76 -12.11
C PHE A 505 15.86 5.83 -11.88
N TYR A 506 15.17 6.25 -12.94
CA TYR A 506 14.11 7.23 -12.85
C TYR A 506 12.83 6.66 -13.47
N PHE A 507 11.69 7.05 -12.92
CA PHE A 507 10.38 6.61 -13.36
C PHE A 507 9.34 7.71 -13.22
N ASP A 508 8.33 7.71 -14.09
CA ASP A 508 7.31 8.76 -14.16
C ASP A 508 6.02 8.25 -14.82
N ASP A 509 4.95 9.05 -14.76
CA ASP A 509 3.67 8.82 -15.45
C ASP A 509 3.09 7.41 -15.24
N ILE A 510 3.01 6.95 -13.98
CA ILE A 510 2.41 5.65 -13.66
C ILE A 510 0.90 5.73 -13.89
N THR A 511 0.40 4.99 -14.87
CA THR A 511 -1.00 5.04 -15.28
C THR A 511 -1.60 3.65 -15.31
N LEU A 512 -2.76 3.47 -14.66
CA LEU A 512 -3.59 2.30 -14.86
C LEU A 512 -4.31 2.45 -16.21
N VAL A 513 -4.07 1.49 -17.10
CA VAL A 513 -4.79 1.33 -18.36
C VAL A 513 -5.84 0.24 -18.15
N PRO A 514 -7.13 0.60 -18.08
CA PRO A 514 -8.20 -0.38 -17.91
C PRO A 514 -8.15 -1.40 -19.05
N GLY A 515 -8.39 -2.66 -18.71
CA GLY A 515 -8.66 -3.69 -19.72
C GLY A 515 -9.85 -3.27 -20.58
N ASP A 516 -9.91 -3.70 -21.82
CA ASP A 516 -11.00 -3.39 -22.75
C ASP A 516 -12.34 -4.08 -22.40
N GLY A 517 -12.48 -4.56 -21.17
CA GLY A 517 -13.62 -5.35 -20.70
C GLY A 517 -13.63 -6.79 -21.22
N SER A 518 -12.61 -7.21 -21.97
CA SER A 518 -12.36 -8.63 -22.20
C SER A 518 -11.48 -9.13 -21.05
N GLY A 519 -12.05 -9.96 -20.17
CA GLY A 519 -11.31 -10.62 -19.08
C GLY A 519 -10.30 -11.63 -19.62
N GLY A 520 -9.29 -11.15 -20.33
CA GLY A 520 -8.31 -11.91 -21.06
C GLY A 520 -7.34 -12.62 -20.13
N THR A 521 -7.41 -13.94 -20.17
CA THR A 521 -6.36 -14.92 -19.90
C THR A 521 -4.94 -14.43 -20.23
N ALA A 522 -3.94 -14.87 -19.46
CA ALA A 522 -2.50 -14.68 -19.71
C ALA A 522 -2.18 -14.42 -21.19
N GLU A 523 -1.73 -13.21 -21.52
CA GLU A 523 -1.43 -12.86 -22.91
C GLU A 523 -0.20 -13.65 -23.35
N TYR A 524 -0.34 -14.37 -24.47
CA TYR A 524 0.73 -15.08 -25.17
C TYR A 524 1.24 -14.34 -26.42
N PRO A 525 1.12 -13.01 -26.62
CA PRO A 525 1.51 -12.39 -27.87
C PRO A 525 3.03 -12.40 -28.00
N ILE A 526 3.53 -13.41 -28.71
CA ILE A 526 4.90 -13.50 -29.16
C ILE A 526 4.97 -12.80 -30.51
N THR A 527 5.60 -11.63 -30.49
CA THR A 527 6.00 -10.88 -31.68
C THR A 527 7.52 -10.90 -31.82
N PHE A 528 8.04 -10.66 -33.03
CA PHE A 528 9.49 -10.59 -33.27
C PHE A 528 9.99 -9.16 -33.52
N ASP A 529 9.15 -8.18 -33.19
CA ASP A 529 9.43 -6.74 -33.28
C ASP A 529 10.09 -6.14 -32.04
N SER A 530 10.23 -6.91 -30.97
CA SER A 530 10.84 -6.45 -29.71
C SER A 530 12.38 -6.41 -29.77
N GLY A 531 12.99 -5.57 -28.93
CA GLY A 531 14.46 -5.45 -28.83
C GLY A 531 15.19 -6.72 -28.37
N ALA A 532 14.46 -7.66 -27.76
CA ALA A 532 14.96 -8.98 -27.35
C ALA A 532 13.90 -10.05 -27.69
N PRO A 533 13.96 -10.65 -28.90
CA PRO A 533 13.00 -11.68 -29.29
C PRO A 533 13.16 -12.96 -28.45
N PRO A 534 12.12 -13.82 -28.38
CA PRO A 534 12.19 -15.06 -27.62
C PRO A 534 13.28 -15.99 -28.16
N ALA A 535 13.81 -16.85 -27.27
CA ALA A 535 14.81 -17.83 -27.68
C ALA A 535 14.21 -18.84 -28.67
N VAL A 536 14.86 -18.98 -29.83
CA VAL A 536 14.48 -19.94 -30.87
C VAL A 536 15.61 -20.96 -31.07
N THR A 537 15.25 -22.23 -31.18
CA THR A 537 16.18 -23.33 -31.48
C THR A 537 15.72 -24.06 -32.73
N ASP A 538 16.60 -24.20 -33.72
CA ASP A 538 16.39 -25.00 -34.92
C ASP A 538 16.76 -26.48 -34.73
N PHE A 539 16.14 -27.37 -35.49
CA PHE A 539 16.44 -28.80 -35.48
C PHE A 539 16.12 -29.49 -36.81
N GLY A 540 16.71 -30.67 -37.02
CA GLY A 540 16.49 -31.47 -38.24
C GLY A 540 17.09 -30.87 -39.51
N GLY A 541 17.93 -29.83 -39.40
CA GLY A 541 18.59 -29.19 -40.55
C GLY A 541 17.81 -28.01 -41.15
N SER A 542 16.82 -27.48 -40.44
CA SER A 542 16.29 -26.13 -40.67
C SER A 542 17.32 -25.09 -40.22
N VAL A 543 17.10 -23.84 -40.62
CA VAL A 543 17.81 -22.66 -40.11
C VAL A 543 16.76 -21.58 -39.85
N TYR A 544 16.94 -20.75 -38.82
CA TYR A 544 16.03 -19.64 -38.57
C TYR A 544 16.71 -18.27 -38.68
N PHE A 545 15.91 -17.25 -38.97
CA PHE A 545 16.29 -15.83 -38.92
C PHE A 545 15.13 -15.03 -38.32
N ILE A 546 15.44 -13.89 -37.71
CA ILE A 546 14.45 -12.89 -37.34
C ILE A 546 14.73 -11.67 -38.20
N GLU A 547 13.84 -11.43 -39.15
CA GLU A 547 14.02 -10.39 -40.18
C GLU A 547 12.66 -9.94 -40.72
N PRO A 548 12.60 -8.79 -41.44
CA PRO A 548 11.36 -8.31 -42.02
C PRO A 548 10.70 -9.36 -42.93
N GLY A 549 9.41 -9.61 -42.70
CA GLY A 549 8.65 -10.58 -43.48
C GLY A 549 8.34 -10.13 -44.93
N PRO A 550 7.81 -11.02 -45.78
CA PRO A 550 7.30 -10.65 -47.10
C PRO A 550 6.20 -9.58 -47.00
N ALA A 551 6.05 -8.76 -48.04
CA ALA A 551 5.05 -7.69 -48.09
C ALA A 551 3.64 -8.19 -47.71
N GLY A 552 3.04 -7.56 -46.70
CA GLY A 552 1.77 -7.96 -46.10
C GLY A 552 1.86 -8.44 -44.65
N GLY A 553 3.07 -8.63 -44.11
CA GLY A 553 3.32 -8.76 -42.67
C GLY A 553 3.59 -7.39 -42.03
N ASP A 554 3.50 -7.34 -40.71
CA ASP A 554 3.99 -6.28 -39.84
C ASP A 554 5.44 -6.60 -39.43
N GLY A 555 6.34 -5.62 -39.53
CA GLY A 555 7.64 -5.72 -38.88
C GLY A 555 8.54 -6.92 -39.23
N ASN A 556 9.30 -7.36 -38.23
CA ASN A 556 10.15 -8.55 -38.22
C ASN A 556 9.33 -9.78 -37.84
N ALA A 557 9.56 -10.89 -38.53
CA ALA A 557 8.94 -12.18 -38.25
C ALA A 557 10.00 -13.28 -38.08
N LEU A 558 9.62 -14.39 -37.45
CA LEU A 558 10.43 -15.59 -37.42
C LEU A 558 10.39 -16.30 -38.78
N LYS A 559 11.51 -16.21 -39.50
CA LYS A 559 11.74 -16.94 -40.73
C LYS A 559 12.33 -18.32 -40.43
N ILE A 560 11.72 -19.36 -40.96
CA ILE A 560 12.23 -20.74 -40.95
C ILE A 560 12.61 -21.10 -42.38
N VAL A 561 13.90 -21.30 -42.62
CA VAL A 561 14.46 -21.75 -43.90
C VAL A 561 14.59 -23.26 -43.90
N ARG A 562 13.95 -23.89 -44.88
CA ARG A 562 14.08 -25.32 -45.15
C ARG A 562 14.77 -25.56 -46.49
N ASP A 563 16.03 -25.99 -46.45
CA ASP A 563 16.81 -26.34 -47.64
C ASP A 563 17.53 -27.68 -47.47
N GLY A 564 16.77 -28.78 -47.61
CA GLY A 564 17.22 -30.14 -47.29
C GLY A 564 16.86 -30.55 -45.86
N GLY A 565 17.76 -31.27 -45.19
CA GLY A 565 17.55 -31.79 -43.84
C GLY A 565 16.61 -33.01 -43.76
N THR A 566 16.10 -33.29 -42.56
CA THR A 566 15.13 -34.35 -42.31
C THR A 566 13.72 -33.90 -42.66
N ASN A 567 12.81 -34.84 -42.91
CA ASN A 567 11.41 -34.52 -43.25
C ASN A 567 10.59 -33.98 -42.06
N PHE A 568 11.22 -33.72 -40.91
CA PHE A 568 10.63 -33.13 -39.71
C PHE A 568 11.41 -31.91 -39.22
N ALA A 569 12.32 -31.34 -40.03
CA ALA A 569 13.06 -30.15 -39.62
C ALA A 569 12.12 -29.00 -39.22
N GLY A 570 12.49 -28.21 -38.23
CA GLY A 570 11.61 -27.22 -37.65
C GLY A 570 12.33 -26.35 -36.63
N VAL A 571 11.56 -25.58 -35.87
CA VAL A 571 12.09 -24.79 -34.76
C VAL A 571 11.21 -24.98 -33.54
N TRP A 572 11.73 -24.70 -32.36
CA TRP A 572 10.88 -24.45 -31.19
C TRP A 572 11.24 -23.12 -30.57
N ILE A 573 10.22 -22.48 -30.02
CA ILE A 573 10.27 -21.17 -29.38
C ILE A 573 10.05 -21.40 -27.88
N ALA A 574 10.90 -20.79 -27.04
CA ALA A 574 10.65 -20.75 -25.61
C ALA A 574 9.42 -19.88 -25.31
N VAL A 575 8.44 -20.42 -24.62
CA VAL A 575 7.18 -19.74 -24.27
C VAL A 575 6.96 -19.81 -22.76
N PRO A 576 6.18 -18.88 -22.17
CA PRO A 576 5.64 -19.05 -20.81
C PRO A 576 4.95 -20.41 -20.66
N GLU A 577 4.78 -20.89 -19.42
CA GLU A 577 4.15 -22.20 -19.17
C GLU A 577 2.72 -22.26 -19.74
N ILE A 578 2.53 -23.09 -20.76
CA ILE A 578 1.25 -23.36 -21.40
C ILE A 578 0.33 -24.03 -20.37
N PRO A 579 -0.85 -23.45 -20.07
CA PRO A 579 -1.79 -24.02 -19.13
C PRO A 579 -2.09 -25.48 -19.49
N ASN A 580 -1.91 -26.37 -18.53
CA ASN A 580 -2.04 -27.81 -18.73
C ASN A 580 -3.21 -28.41 -17.94
N ASP A 581 -3.91 -27.59 -17.16
CA ASP A 581 -5.10 -27.90 -16.35
C ASP A 581 -6.35 -27.13 -16.80
N ALA A 582 -6.22 -26.17 -17.72
CA ALA A 582 -7.31 -25.29 -18.19
C ALA A 582 -8.07 -25.80 -19.44
N GLY A 583 -8.16 -27.12 -19.62
CA GLY A 583 -8.81 -27.74 -20.79
C GLY A 583 -8.02 -27.55 -22.10
N PRO A 584 -8.68 -27.67 -23.28
CA PRO A 584 -8.01 -27.46 -24.57
C PRO A 584 -7.37 -26.08 -24.67
N GLN A 585 -6.12 -26.03 -25.14
CA GLN A 585 -5.37 -24.81 -25.38
C GLN A 585 -5.25 -24.55 -26.88
N THR A 586 -5.70 -23.39 -27.36
CA THR A 586 -5.58 -23.04 -28.79
C THR A 586 -4.58 -21.93 -29.01
N PHE A 587 -3.51 -22.23 -29.74
CA PHE A 587 -2.59 -21.23 -30.26
C PHE A 587 -3.06 -20.72 -31.62
N SER A 588 -2.82 -19.44 -31.91
CA SER A 588 -2.88 -18.82 -33.21
C SER A 588 -1.50 -18.29 -33.61
N ALA A 589 -1.26 -18.12 -34.90
CA ALA A 589 -0.13 -17.38 -35.43
C ALA A 589 -0.49 -16.78 -36.79
N LEU A 590 0.07 -15.60 -37.10
CA LEU A 590 0.13 -15.09 -38.46
C LEU A 590 1.25 -15.83 -39.22
N VAL A 591 0.89 -16.56 -40.27
CA VAL A 591 1.80 -17.46 -40.99
C VAL A 591 1.85 -17.11 -42.46
N TYR A 592 3.06 -16.92 -42.99
CA TYR A 592 3.32 -16.86 -44.42
C TYR A 592 3.80 -18.22 -44.92
N SER A 593 3.12 -18.75 -45.94
CA SER A 593 3.60 -19.91 -46.69
C SER A 593 3.73 -19.60 -48.18
N PRO A 594 4.82 -20.00 -48.85
CA PRO A 594 4.94 -19.92 -50.32
C PRO A 594 4.18 -21.06 -51.04
N THR A 595 3.73 -22.08 -50.30
CA THR A 595 3.07 -23.27 -50.85
C THR A 595 1.75 -23.55 -50.12
N ALA A 596 0.65 -23.69 -50.87
CA ALA A 596 -0.64 -24.08 -50.32
C ALA A 596 -0.76 -25.60 -50.12
N ASN A 597 -1.72 -26.02 -49.29
CA ASN A 597 -2.09 -27.40 -49.00
C ASN A 597 -0.94 -28.26 -48.42
N ILE A 598 -0.08 -27.65 -47.61
CA ILE A 598 0.99 -28.34 -46.88
C ILE A 598 0.56 -28.61 -45.42
N PRO A 599 1.10 -29.67 -44.79
CA PRO A 599 0.90 -29.91 -43.37
C PRO A 599 1.72 -28.92 -42.54
N MET A 600 1.07 -27.86 -42.02
CA MET A 600 1.65 -26.97 -41.03
C MET A 600 1.33 -27.50 -39.63
N VAL A 601 2.33 -28.04 -38.94
CA VAL A 601 2.14 -28.78 -37.69
C VAL A 601 2.81 -28.05 -36.53
N ALA A 602 2.15 -28.03 -35.37
CA ALA A 602 2.71 -27.55 -34.13
C ALA A 602 2.72 -28.62 -33.03
N LYS A 603 3.54 -28.41 -31.99
CA LYS A 603 3.55 -29.19 -30.75
C LYS A 603 3.73 -28.26 -29.55
N ALA A 604 3.14 -28.63 -28.42
CA ALA A 604 3.52 -28.12 -27.10
C ALA A 604 4.41 -29.17 -26.43
N GLU A 605 5.64 -28.82 -26.06
CA GLU A 605 6.61 -29.74 -25.45
C GLU A 605 7.08 -29.29 -24.06
N TYR A 606 7.35 -30.27 -23.19
CA TYR A 606 7.95 -30.10 -21.86
C TYR A 606 9.37 -30.70 -21.78
N GLY A 607 9.89 -31.17 -22.91
CA GLY A 607 11.22 -31.76 -23.04
C GLY A 607 11.44 -32.32 -24.45
N ASP A 608 12.66 -32.74 -24.76
CA ASP A 608 13.00 -33.23 -26.10
C ASP A 608 12.18 -34.47 -26.47
N ASN A 609 11.39 -34.38 -27.55
CA ASN A 609 10.44 -35.41 -27.99
C ASN A 609 9.38 -35.79 -26.93
N MET A 610 9.07 -34.89 -25.99
CA MET A 610 8.05 -35.09 -24.97
C MET A 610 7.03 -33.96 -25.02
N GLY A 611 5.78 -34.26 -25.37
CA GLY A 611 4.75 -33.23 -25.51
C GLY A 611 3.43 -33.71 -26.09
N SER A 612 2.67 -32.78 -26.65
CA SER A 612 1.33 -32.98 -27.23
C SER A 612 1.27 -33.96 -28.40
N GLY A 613 2.42 -34.28 -29.01
CA GLY A 613 2.47 -34.92 -30.33
C GLY A 613 2.19 -33.93 -31.45
N GLU A 614 2.10 -34.44 -32.68
CA GLU A 614 1.94 -33.66 -33.91
C GLU A 614 0.49 -33.20 -34.10
N ILE A 615 0.24 -31.90 -33.93
CA ILE A 615 -1.08 -31.29 -34.13
C ILE A 615 -1.07 -30.49 -35.44
N PRO A 616 -1.86 -30.87 -36.46
CA PRO A 616 -1.99 -30.08 -37.68
C PRO A 616 -2.76 -28.79 -37.42
N ALA A 617 -2.52 -27.76 -38.24
CA ALA A 617 -3.33 -26.54 -38.21
C ALA A 617 -4.80 -26.85 -38.51
N ASN A 618 -5.70 -26.12 -37.86
CA ASN A 618 -7.15 -26.27 -38.05
C ASN A 618 -7.58 -25.81 -39.45
N GLU A 619 -6.87 -24.83 -40.02
CA GLU A 619 -7.15 -24.26 -41.34
C GLU A 619 -6.29 -24.91 -42.44
N THR A 620 -6.81 -24.88 -43.67
CA THR A 620 -6.03 -25.31 -44.85
C THR A 620 -5.02 -24.23 -45.21
N VAL A 621 -3.75 -24.62 -45.37
CA VAL A 621 -2.68 -23.67 -45.72
C VAL A 621 -2.86 -23.10 -47.13
N VAL A 622 -2.81 -21.77 -47.27
CA VAL A 622 -2.79 -21.06 -48.57
C VAL A 622 -1.43 -20.45 -48.88
N VAL A 623 -1.26 -19.92 -50.11
CA VAL A 623 -0.08 -19.11 -50.46
C VAL A 623 -0.29 -17.68 -49.95
N GLY A 624 0.70 -17.15 -49.24
CA GLY A 624 0.66 -15.82 -48.63
C GLY A 624 0.50 -15.86 -47.11
N TRP A 625 0.29 -14.68 -46.52
CA TRP A 625 -0.02 -14.50 -45.11
C TRP A 625 -1.45 -14.94 -44.79
N GLN A 626 -1.62 -15.67 -43.68
CA GLN A 626 -2.91 -16.10 -43.15
C GLN A 626 -2.77 -16.41 -41.65
N THR A 627 -3.85 -16.32 -40.90
CA THR A 627 -3.86 -16.82 -39.50
C THR A 627 -4.09 -18.33 -39.51
N LEU A 628 -3.24 -19.07 -38.80
CA LEU A 628 -3.42 -20.49 -38.51
C LEU A 628 -3.62 -20.71 -37.03
N THR A 629 -4.40 -21.74 -36.66
CA THR A 629 -4.63 -22.14 -35.28
C THR A 629 -4.32 -23.62 -35.03
N TRP A 630 -3.91 -23.95 -33.80
CA TRP A 630 -3.64 -25.31 -33.33
C TRP A 630 -4.24 -25.53 -31.95
N THR A 631 -5.08 -26.56 -31.80
CA THR A 631 -5.75 -26.88 -30.53
C THR A 631 -5.10 -28.11 -29.87
N PHE A 632 -4.48 -27.92 -28.72
CA PHE A 632 -3.89 -28.96 -27.87
C PHE A 632 -4.91 -29.44 -26.84
N THR A 633 -5.35 -30.70 -26.93
CA THR A 633 -6.39 -31.27 -26.05
C THR A 633 -5.84 -32.26 -25.01
N ASN A 634 -4.53 -32.46 -24.97
CA ASN A 634 -3.88 -33.53 -24.21
C ASN A 634 -2.75 -33.04 -23.31
N LEU A 635 -2.73 -31.74 -22.98
CA LEU A 635 -1.84 -31.20 -21.97
C LEU A 635 -2.32 -31.66 -20.60
N ALA A 636 -1.39 -31.97 -19.70
CA ALA A 636 -1.71 -32.51 -18.38
C ALA A 636 -0.60 -32.22 -17.36
N PRO A 637 -0.93 -31.88 -16.10
CA PRO A 637 0.02 -31.83 -15.00
C PRO A 637 0.62 -33.21 -14.70
N PRO A 638 1.82 -33.29 -14.11
CA PRO A 638 2.66 -32.18 -13.66
C PRO A 638 3.65 -31.68 -14.73
N ASN A 639 3.40 -31.95 -16.02
CA ASN A 639 4.34 -31.60 -17.08
C ASN A 639 4.31 -30.10 -17.39
N VAL A 640 5.45 -29.42 -17.27
CA VAL A 640 5.58 -27.98 -17.55
C VAL A 640 5.83 -27.77 -19.04
N TYR A 641 4.79 -27.45 -19.80
CA TYR A 641 4.88 -27.22 -21.24
C TYR A 641 5.37 -25.79 -21.50
N ASN A 642 6.60 -25.62 -21.96
CA ASN A 642 7.22 -24.30 -22.14
C ASN A 642 7.92 -24.15 -23.50
N ARG A 643 7.55 -25.00 -24.46
CA ARG A 643 8.07 -24.97 -25.83
C ARG A 643 6.93 -25.05 -26.84
N PHE A 644 6.84 -24.07 -27.71
CA PHE A 644 5.98 -24.12 -28.90
C PHE A 644 6.83 -24.53 -30.10
N VAL A 645 6.60 -25.76 -30.60
CA VAL A 645 7.36 -26.37 -31.69
C VAL A 645 6.61 -26.19 -33.00
N ILE A 646 7.31 -25.78 -34.05
CA ILE A 646 6.76 -25.52 -35.38
C ILE A 646 7.47 -26.41 -36.40
N LEU A 647 6.69 -27.19 -37.16
CA LEU A 647 7.16 -28.11 -38.20
C LEU A 647 6.50 -27.78 -39.54
N PRO A 648 7.06 -26.86 -40.34
CA PRO A 648 6.52 -26.52 -41.65
C PRO A 648 6.69 -27.67 -42.65
N ASN A 649 5.62 -27.96 -43.40
CA ASN A 649 5.55 -29.01 -44.42
C ASN A 649 6.01 -30.40 -43.93
N LEU A 650 5.56 -30.78 -42.74
CA LEU A 650 5.92 -32.04 -42.09
C LEU A 650 5.73 -33.25 -43.03
N GLY A 651 6.74 -34.11 -43.09
CA GLY A 651 6.76 -35.31 -43.95
C GLY A 651 7.48 -35.09 -45.28
N THR A 652 7.85 -33.85 -45.62
CA THR A 652 8.56 -33.48 -46.84
C THR A 652 9.97 -32.96 -46.55
N THR A 653 10.94 -33.31 -47.40
CA THR A 653 12.24 -32.62 -47.46
C THR A 653 12.15 -31.51 -48.49
N ASP A 654 12.06 -30.27 -48.01
CA ASP A 654 11.98 -29.08 -48.86
C ASP A 654 13.32 -28.74 -49.53
N THR A 655 13.27 -27.98 -50.61
CA THR A 655 14.45 -27.40 -51.29
C THR A 655 14.28 -25.89 -51.36
N ALA A 656 15.05 -25.17 -50.54
CA ALA A 656 15.04 -23.72 -50.38
C ALA A 656 13.64 -23.08 -50.23
N THR A 657 12.88 -23.50 -49.21
CA THR A 657 11.57 -22.93 -48.87
C THR A 657 11.62 -22.11 -47.58
N ASP A 658 11.13 -20.87 -47.63
CA ASP A 658 11.06 -19.96 -46.47
C ASP A 658 9.61 -19.86 -45.96
N TYR A 659 9.40 -20.12 -44.67
CA TYR A 659 8.14 -19.91 -43.97
C TYR A 659 8.32 -18.78 -42.94
N TYR A 660 7.30 -17.96 -42.72
CA TYR A 660 7.38 -16.88 -41.71
C TYR A 660 6.24 -17.02 -40.71
N PHE A 661 6.55 -16.76 -39.45
CA PHE A 661 5.62 -16.81 -38.33
C PHE A 661 5.74 -15.52 -37.53
N ASP A 662 4.61 -14.93 -37.22
CA ASP A 662 4.51 -13.72 -36.40
C ASP A 662 3.22 -13.73 -35.60
N ASN A 663 3.09 -12.81 -34.65
CA ASN A 663 1.87 -12.63 -33.84
C ASN A 663 1.33 -13.98 -33.33
N ILE A 664 2.20 -14.77 -32.71
CA ILE A 664 1.82 -16.06 -32.12
C ILE A 664 1.13 -15.75 -30.81
N ASP A 665 -0.05 -16.31 -30.57
CA ASP A 665 -0.85 -16.01 -29.38
C ASP A 665 -1.64 -17.24 -28.91
N LEU A 666 -1.95 -17.34 -27.63
CA LEU A 666 -2.84 -18.35 -27.06
C LEU A 666 -4.24 -17.74 -26.99
N VAL A 667 -4.99 -17.93 -28.08
CA VAL A 667 -6.33 -17.36 -28.29
C VAL A 667 -7.46 -18.12 -27.57
N GLY A 668 -7.11 -19.01 -26.63
CA GLY A 668 -8.08 -19.63 -25.74
C GLY A 668 -7.50 -20.78 -24.92
N SER A 669 -7.35 -20.57 -23.62
CA SER A 669 -7.79 -21.58 -22.64
C SER A 669 -9.31 -21.67 -22.77
N GLY A 670 -9.91 -22.86 -22.71
CA GLY A 670 -11.37 -23.00 -22.72
C GLY A 670 -12.05 -22.38 -21.49
N GLY A 671 -12.06 -21.06 -21.39
CA GLY A 671 -12.89 -20.24 -20.52
C GLY A 671 -14.12 -19.84 -21.30
N GLY A 672 -15.22 -20.56 -21.10
CA GLY A 672 -16.52 -20.19 -21.64
C GLY A 672 -16.96 -18.85 -21.05
N GLY A 673 -16.91 -17.79 -21.85
CA GLY A 673 -17.59 -16.54 -21.52
C GLY A 673 -19.10 -16.75 -21.59
N GLY A 674 -19.79 -16.57 -20.46
CA GLY A 674 -21.25 -16.69 -20.41
C GLY A 674 -21.86 -16.79 -19.01
N GLY A 675 -21.50 -15.87 -18.10
CA GLY A 675 -22.35 -15.42 -16.98
C GLY A 675 -22.84 -16.44 -15.95
N GLY A 676 -22.12 -16.56 -14.82
CA GLY A 676 -22.72 -16.90 -13.53
C GLY A 676 -21.99 -18.01 -12.74
N GLY A 677 -21.26 -17.62 -11.68
CA GLY A 677 -20.96 -18.54 -10.56
C GLY A 677 -19.49 -18.79 -10.22
N GLY A 678 -18.51 -18.33 -11.00
CA GLY A 678 -17.10 -18.63 -10.77
C GLY A 678 -16.44 -17.77 -9.68
N GLY A 679 -16.80 -18.00 -8.42
CA GLY A 679 -15.94 -17.62 -7.29
C GLY A 679 -14.69 -18.50 -7.29
N THR A 680 -13.56 -17.98 -6.80
CA THR A 680 -12.38 -18.79 -6.49
C THR A 680 -12.80 -19.94 -5.56
N GLY A 681 -12.62 -21.19 -5.99
CA GLY A 681 -13.00 -22.38 -5.19
C GLY A 681 -14.23 -23.16 -5.69
N ASP A 682 -14.79 -22.84 -6.85
CA ASP A 682 -15.85 -23.64 -7.48
C ASP A 682 -15.32 -24.98 -8.03
N LEU A 683 -15.98 -26.08 -7.66
CA LEU A 683 -15.62 -27.45 -8.04
C LEU A 683 -16.31 -27.92 -9.33
N VAL A 684 -17.36 -27.23 -9.79
CA VAL A 684 -18.15 -27.66 -10.95
C VAL A 684 -17.50 -27.19 -12.24
N VAL A 685 -17.06 -28.14 -13.06
CA VAL A 685 -16.59 -27.85 -14.42
C VAL A 685 -17.77 -27.79 -15.39
N ASP A 686 -17.77 -26.78 -16.25
CA ASP A 686 -18.82 -26.55 -17.26
C ASP A 686 -20.23 -26.47 -16.66
N GLY A 687 -20.39 -25.76 -15.54
CA GLY A 687 -21.67 -25.56 -14.86
C GLY A 687 -22.72 -24.80 -15.68
N GLY A 688 -22.26 -23.99 -16.65
CA GLY A 688 -23.10 -23.30 -17.63
C GLY A 688 -23.31 -24.06 -18.95
N PHE A 689 -22.72 -25.26 -19.10
CA PHE A 689 -22.87 -26.14 -20.27
C PHE A 689 -22.42 -25.57 -21.63
N GLU A 690 -21.75 -24.41 -21.64
CA GLU A 690 -21.22 -23.76 -22.84
C GLU A 690 -20.11 -24.58 -23.50
N ALA A 691 -19.29 -25.26 -22.71
CA ALA A 691 -18.22 -26.11 -23.24
C ALA A 691 -18.78 -27.41 -23.84
N ALA A 692 -19.85 -27.95 -23.25
CA ALA A 692 -20.55 -29.11 -23.81
C ALA A 692 -21.21 -28.77 -25.16
N GLY A 693 -21.82 -27.58 -25.29
CA GLY A 693 -22.31 -27.02 -26.55
C GLY A 693 -22.98 -28.03 -27.48
N THR A 694 -22.53 -28.10 -28.75
CA THR A 694 -22.98 -29.14 -29.70
C THR A 694 -22.29 -30.50 -29.53
N SER A 695 -21.21 -30.55 -28.75
CA SER A 695 -20.41 -31.75 -28.49
C SER A 695 -21.10 -32.71 -27.51
N GLY A 696 -22.10 -32.22 -26.76
CA GLY A 696 -22.88 -32.97 -25.79
C GLY A 696 -22.15 -33.15 -24.44
N LEU A 697 -22.88 -33.60 -23.43
CA LEU A 697 -22.36 -33.80 -22.08
C LEU A 697 -21.24 -34.86 -22.06
N GLN A 698 -20.09 -34.50 -21.50
CA GLN A 698 -18.93 -35.37 -21.30
C GLN A 698 -18.60 -35.48 -19.80
N PRO A 699 -17.89 -36.54 -19.37
CA PRO A 699 -17.41 -36.65 -18.00
C PRO A 699 -16.69 -35.36 -17.54
N PRO A 700 -16.92 -34.88 -16.30
CA PRO A 700 -17.56 -35.60 -15.19
C PRO A 700 -19.10 -35.54 -15.16
N TRP A 701 -19.76 -35.01 -16.20
CA TRP A 701 -21.22 -35.08 -16.33
C TRP A 701 -21.69 -36.43 -16.89
N PHE A 702 -22.69 -37.01 -16.23
CA PHE A 702 -23.30 -38.29 -16.54
C PHE A 702 -24.81 -38.16 -16.69
N VAL A 703 -25.34 -38.92 -17.64
CA VAL A 703 -26.76 -38.92 -18.02
C VAL A 703 -27.38 -40.27 -17.71
N PHE A 704 -28.56 -40.26 -17.10
CA PHE A 704 -29.41 -41.44 -16.94
C PHE A 704 -30.83 -41.14 -17.40
N GLU A 705 -31.19 -41.64 -18.58
CA GLU A 705 -32.40 -41.22 -19.26
C GLU A 705 -33.70 -41.70 -18.59
N ASN A 706 -33.72 -42.91 -18.06
CA ASN A 706 -34.82 -43.42 -17.22
C ASN A 706 -36.24 -43.14 -17.77
N GLY A 707 -36.43 -43.29 -19.09
CA GLY A 707 -37.70 -43.05 -19.77
C GLY A 707 -37.98 -41.59 -20.16
N GLY A 708 -37.01 -40.68 -19.99
CA GLY A 708 -37.01 -39.30 -20.50
C GLY A 708 -35.82 -39.04 -21.44
N THR A 709 -35.44 -37.77 -21.57
CA THR A 709 -34.25 -37.32 -22.33
C THR A 709 -33.43 -36.29 -21.55
N VAL A 710 -32.09 -36.38 -21.60
CA VAL A 710 -31.15 -35.39 -21.06
C VAL A 710 -30.23 -34.94 -22.19
N SER A 711 -30.10 -33.63 -22.36
CA SER A 711 -29.31 -33.05 -23.46
C SER A 711 -28.76 -31.69 -23.09
N VAL A 712 -27.78 -31.21 -23.85
CA VAL A 712 -27.44 -29.79 -23.87
C VAL A 712 -28.35 -29.11 -24.89
N SER A 713 -28.91 -27.96 -24.54
CA SER A 713 -29.88 -27.26 -25.37
C SER A 713 -29.61 -25.77 -25.39
N ASN A 714 -29.80 -25.15 -26.54
CA ASN A 714 -29.86 -23.70 -26.69
C ASN A 714 -31.31 -23.18 -26.80
N ALA A 715 -32.29 -24.01 -26.44
CA ALA A 715 -33.70 -23.63 -26.51
C ALA A 715 -34.10 -22.69 -25.37
N ASN A 716 -33.41 -22.76 -24.23
CA ASN A 716 -33.54 -21.86 -23.10
C ASN A 716 -32.24 -21.93 -22.28
N SER A 717 -31.65 -20.79 -21.94
CA SER A 717 -30.39 -20.66 -21.17
C SER A 717 -30.47 -19.40 -20.30
N ASN A 718 -29.58 -19.28 -19.32
CA ASN A 718 -29.53 -18.17 -18.38
C ASN A 718 -28.10 -17.65 -18.23
N GLY A 719 -27.71 -16.64 -19.02
CA GLY A 719 -26.38 -16.03 -18.98
C GLY A 719 -25.50 -16.41 -20.18
N GLY A 720 -25.68 -17.62 -20.72
CA GLY A 720 -24.97 -18.14 -21.89
C GLY A 720 -25.87 -18.59 -23.06
N VAL A 721 -25.32 -19.39 -23.99
CA VAL A 721 -26.01 -19.92 -25.18
C VAL A 721 -26.65 -21.28 -24.92
N TYR A 722 -26.07 -22.09 -24.04
CA TYR A 722 -26.45 -23.46 -23.77
C TYR A 722 -26.89 -23.63 -22.31
N SER A 723 -27.66 -24.66 -22.04
CA SER A 723 -27.97 -25.13 -20.69
C SER A 723 -28.27 -26.63 -20.75
N ALA A 724 -28.32 -27.30 -19.60
CA ALA A 724 -28.76 -28.69 -19.56
C ALA A 724 -30.29 -28.77 -19.57
N ARG A 725 -30.84 -29.68 -20.37
CA ARG A 725 -32.28 -29.91 -20.51
C ARG A 725 -32.64 -31.33 -20.11
N LEU A 726 -33.55 -31.47 -19.15
CA LEU A 726 -34.16 -32.74 -18.72
C LEU A 726 -35.64 -32.74 -19.11
N GLN A 727 -36.03 -33.65 -20.00
CA GLN A 727 -37.42 -33.81 -20.42
C GLN A 727 -38.00 -35.13 -19.90
N ALA A 728 -39.01 -35.02 -19.05
CA ALA A 728 -39.75 -36.16 -18.52
C ALA A 728 -41.17 -36.17 -19.12
N ASP A 729 -41.62 -37.33 -19.61
CA ASP A 729 -42.99 -37.54 -20.07
C ASP A 729 -43.43 -38.95 -19.67
N ALA A 730 -44.32 -39.03 -18.68
CA ALA A 730 -44.80 -40.30 -18.15
C ALA A 730 -46.06 -40.84 -18.86
N SER A 731 -46.48 -40.23 -19.98
CA SER A 731 -47.68 -40.66 -20.72
C SER A 731 -47.61 -42.10 -21.25
N ALA A 732 -46.39 -42.60 -21.50
CA ALA A 732 -46.11 -43.93 -22.04
C ALA A 732 -45.47 -44.91 -21.04
N GLY A 733 -45.26 -44.52 -19.78
CA GLY A 733 -44.56 -45.32 -18.78
C GLY A 733 -43.91 -44.46 -17.70
N THR A 734 -43.02 -45.06 -16.90
CA THR A 734 -42.27 -44.27 -15.90
C THR A 734 -41.21 -43.40 -16.55
N SER A 735 -41.11 -42.12 -16.16
CA SER A 735 -40.13 -41.18 -16.71
C SER A 735 -39.48 -40.35 -15.60
N PHE A 736 -38.15 -40.44 -15.47
CA PHE A 736 -37.38 -39.70 -14.45
C PHE A 736 -35.92 -39.47 -14.86
N PRO A 737 -35.65 -38.68 -15.92
CA PRO A 737 -34.30 -38.39 -16.37
C PRO A 737 -33.45 -37.76 -15.27
N ILE A 738 -32.17 -38.13 -15.23
CA ILE A 738 -31.19 -37.67 -14.25
C ILE A 738 -29.96 -37.13 -14.96
N LEU A 739 -29.55 -35.94 -14.54
CA LEU A 739 -28.23 -35.38 -14.82
C LEU A 739 -27.41 -35.41 -13.54
N LYS A 740 -26.17 -35.90 -13.61
CA LYS A 740 -25.32 -36.00 -12.44
C LYS A 740 -23.89 -35.58 -12.77
N ILE A 741 -23.30 -34.70 -11.98
CA ILE A 741 -21.85 -34.49 -11.98
C ILE A 741 -21.26 -35.31 -10.83
N GLU A 742 -20.27 -36.14 -11.14
CA GLU A 742 -19.73 -37.10 -10.17
C GLU A 742 -18.33 -36.74 -9.69
N ARG A 743 -18.13 -36.82 -8.37
CA ARG A 743 -16.82 -36.86 -7.69
C ARG A 743 -15.90 -35.67 -7.99
N VAL A 744 -16.46 -34.47 -8.15
CA VAL A 744 -15.67 -33.25 -8.29
C VAL A 744 -14.95 -32.90 -6.98
N GLY A 745 -13.78 -32.29 -7.09
CA GLY A 745 -12.94 -31.97 -5.92
C GLY A 745 -12.36 -33.19 -5.20
N ALA A 746 -12.26 -34.36 -5.85
CA ALA A 746 -11.65 -35.54 -5.25
C ALA A 746 -10.20 -35.27 -4.82
N GLY A 747 -9.91 -35.49 -3.53
CA GLY A 747 -8.62 -35.18 -2.92
C GLY A 747 -8.39 -33.70 -2.56
N SER A 748 -9.30 -32.79 -2.93
CA SER A 748 -9.23 -31.36 -2.61
C SER A 748 -10.27 -30.89 -1.58
N VAL A 749 -11.25 -31.74 -1.23
CA VAL A 749 -12.24 -31.48 -0.17
C VAL A 749 -12.00 -32.34 1.07
N SER A 750 -12.29 -31.79 2.24
CA SER A 750 -12.20 -32.48 3.54
C SER A 750 -13.58 -32.78 4.10
N GLY A 751 -13.68 -33.88 4.85
CA GLY A 751 -14.94 -34.22 5.54
C GLY A 751 -15.30 -33.17 6.59
N GLY A 752 -16.57 -32.74 6.61
CA GLY A 752 -17.05 -31.69 7.51
C GLY A 752 -16.82 -30.25 7.05
N GLU A 753 -16.26 -30.03 5.85
CA GLU A 753 -16.17 -28.69 5.25
C GLU A 753 -17.55 -28.11 4.92
N SER A 754 -17.68 -26.79 5.03
CA SER A 754 -18.88 -26.07 4.59
C SER A 754 -18.78 -25.80 3.10
N VAL A 755 -19.87 -25.99 2.37
CA VAL A 755 -19.95 -25.74 0.93
C VAL A 755 -21.23 -24.98 0.59
N THR A 756 -21.12 -24.12 -0.41
CA THR A 756 -22.24 -23.42 -1.04
C THR A 756 -22.53 -24.08 -2.37
N VAL A 757 -23.75 -24.60 -2.56
CA VAL A 757 -24.21 -25.12 -3.86
C VAL A 757 -25.20 -24.15 -4.47
N SER A 758 -24.96 -23.72 -5.70
CA SER A 758 -25.92 -22.90 -6.45
C SER A 758 -26.19 -23.41 -7.85
N PHE A 759 -27.40 -23.15 -8.36
CA PHE A 759 -27.79 -23.41 -9.74
C PHE A 759 -29.03 -22.61 -10.11
N ASP A 760 -29.18 -22.31 -11.39
CA ASP A 760 -30.40 -21.76 -11.96
C ASP A 760 -31.25 -22.88 -12.55
N VAL A 761 -32.58 -22.79 -12.35
CA VAL A 761 -33.52 -23.79 -12.86
C VAL A 761 -34.84 -23.19 -13.31
N ILE A 762 -35.44 -23.74 -14.37
CA ILE A 762 -36.78 -23.41 -14.88
C ILE A 762 -37.49 -24.69 -15.36
N ASP A 763 -38.80 -24.80 -15.17
CA ASP A 763 -39.65 -25.78 -15.87
C ASP A 763 -40.56 -25.04 -16.85
N VAL A 764 -40.35 -25.22 -18.14
CA VAL A 764 -41.16 -24.54 -19.17
C VAL A 764 -42.44 -25.29 -19.52
N ASP A 765 -42.62 -26.53 -19.05
CA ASP A 765 -43.91 -27.20 -19.19
C ASP A 765 -44.90 -26.66 -18.14
N THR A 766 -45.97 -26.04 -18.58
CA THR A 766 -47.03 -25.53 -17.70
C THR A 766 -48.24 -26.47 -17.64
N THR A 767 -48.19 -27.64 -18.28
CA THR A 767 -49.37 -28.49 -18.51
C THR A 767 -49.38 -29.78 -17.70
N GLY A 768 -48.22 -30.36 -17.38
CA GLY A 768 -48.11 -31.54 -16.55
C GLY A 768 -48.55 -31.28 -15.09
N THR A 769 -49.08 -32.31 -14.43
CA THR A 769 -49.49 -32.25 -13.01
C THR A 769 -48.80 -33.34 -12.19
N GLY A 770 -48.54 -33.07 -10.90
CA GLY A 770 -47.85 -34.01 -10.01
C GLY A 770 -46.36 -34.17 -10.33
N LYS A 771 -45.71 -33.07 -10.68
CA LYS A 771 -44.29 -32.96 -11.02
C LYS A 771 -43.45 -32.87 -9.75
N THR A 772 -42.24 -33.44 -9.75
CA THR A 772 -41.27 -33.23 -8.67
C THR A 772 -39.89 -33.03 -9.25
N PHE A 773 -39.24 -31.90 -8.96
CA PHE A 773 -37.83 -31.70 -9.24
C PHE A 773 -37.00 -31.94 -7.98
N VAL A 774 -35.90 -32.68 -8.12
CA VAL A 774 -35.02 -33.05 -7.01
C VAL A 774 -33.60 -32.66 -7.35
N ALA A 775 -32.92 -32.04 -6.38
CA ALA A 775 -31.48 -31.82 -6.38
C ALA A 775 -30.87 -32.45 -5.13
N GLU A 776 -29.84 -33.29 -5.29
CA GLU A 776 -29.23 -34.09 -4.21
C GLU A 776 -27.71 -33.97 -4.26
N LEU A 777 -27.11 -33.65 -3.11
CA LEU A 777 -25.65 -33.61 -2.93
C LEU A 777 -25.18 -34.87 -2.21
N PHE A 778 -24.14 -35.50 -2.75
CA PHE A 778 -23.51 -36.69 -2.18
C PHE A 778 -22.08 -36.37 -1.77
N THR A 779 -21.74 -36.65 -0.53
CA THR A 779 -20.34 -36.68 -0.09
C THR A 779 -19.76 -38.07 -0.39
N GLU A 780 -18.68 -38.14 -1.16
CA GLU A 780 -18.17 -39.39 -1.71
C GLU A 780 -16.94 -39.88 -0.93
N ARG A 781 -16.93 -41.16 -0.50
CA ARG A 781 -15.74 -41.78 0.11
C ARG A 781 -14.74 -42.26 -0.93
N ALA A 782 -13.48 -42.38 -0.54
CA ALA A 782 -12.41 -42.91 -1.39
C ALA A 782 -12.50 -44.44 -1.57
N ASP A 783 -12.86 -45.22 -0.55
CA ASP A 783 -12.96 -46.69 -0.64
C ASP A 783 -13.78 -47.36 0.50
N PRO A 784 -14.41 -48.54 0.27
CA PRO A 784 -14.55 -49.18 -1.03
C PRO A 784 -15.45 -48.35 -1.97
N PRO A 785 -15.32 -48.47 -3.30
CA PRO A 785 -15.99 -47.60 -4.24
C PRO A 785 -17.50 -47.88 -4.19
N GLY A 786 -18.30 -46.82 -4.01
CA GLY A 786 -19.75 -46.88 -4.30
C GLY A 786 -20.71 -46.59 -3.14
N GLY A 787 -20.29 -45.90 -2.08
CA GLY A 787 -21.24 -45.42 -1.08
C GLY A 787 -21.01 -43.96 -0.72
N ALA A 788 -21.99 -43.09 -0.92
CA ALA A 788 -21.99 -41.77 -0.31
C ALA A 788 -21.88 -41.92 1.23
N THR A 789 -21.17 -41.00 1.89
CA THR A 789 -21.06 -40.93 3.36
C THR A 789 -22.17 -40.08 3.95
N ASN A 790 -22.70 -39.16 3.14
CA ASN A 790 -23.85 -38.33 3.43
C ASN A 790 -24.59 -38.01 2.13
N GLU A 791 -25.92 -37.94 2.20
CA GLU A 791 -26.80 -37.58 1.10
C GLU A 791 -27.70 -36.45 1.62
N ILE A 792 -27.61 -35.28 0.98
CA ILE A 792 -28.32 -34.08 1.39
C ILE A 792 -29.31 -33.75 0.29
N LEU A 793 -30.60 -33.79 0.62
CA LEU A 793 -31.65 -33.29 -0.25
C LEU A 793 -31.59 -31.75 -0.26
N LEU A 794 -31.12 -31.19 -1.36
CA LEU A 794 -31.05 -29.74 -1.57
C LEU A 794 -32.38 -29.17 -2.07
N GLY A 795 -33.28 -30.00 -2.62
CA GLY A 795 -34.59 -29.54 -3.05
C GLY A 795 -35.64 -30.64 -3.27
N GLY A 796 -36.91 -30.23 -3.28
CA GLY A 796 -38.09 -31.07 -3.52
C GLY A 796 -39.36 -30.22 -3.75
N TYR A 797 -39.26 -29.19 -4.59
CA TYR A 797 -40.24 -28.10 -4.69
C TYR A 797 -40.81 -27.93 -6.09
N ASP A 798 -41.98 -27.28 -6.16
CA ASP A 798 -42.61 -26.86 -7.42
C ASP A 798 -41.70 -25.87 -8.17
N LEU A 799 -41.30 -26.24 -9.40
CA LEU A 799 -40.59 -25.33 -10.30
C LEU A 799 -41.58 -24.35 -10.93
N SER A 800 -41.09 -23.15 -11.26
CA SER A 800 -41.86 -22.14 -11.97
C SER A 800 -41.49 -22.07 -13.46
N SER A 801 -42.34 -21.43 -14.25
CA SER A 801 -42.09 -21.12 -15.66
C SER A 801 -41.20 -19.88 -15.88
N THR A 802 -40.42 -19.50 -14.87
CA THR A 802 -39.41 -18.43 -14.92
C THR A 802 -38.15 -18.96 -14.26
N TRP A 803 -36.97 -18.48 -14.69
CA TRP A 803 -35.70 -18.87 -14.08
C TRP A 803 -35.66 -18.56 -12.59
N GLN A 804 -35.19 -19.52 -11.81
CA GLN A 804 -35.03 -19.42 -10.37
C GLN A 804 -33.62 -19.81 -9.98
N THR A 805 -32.88 -18.88 -9.38
CA THR A 805 -31.62 -19.21 -8.72
C THR A 805 -31.89 -19.91 -7.39
N ARG A 806 -31.19 -21.02 -7.17
CA ARG A 806 -31.20 -21.79 -5.93
C ARG A 806 -29.81 -21.74 -5.35
N VAL A 807 -29.72 -21.49 -4.05
CA VAL A 807 -28.47 -21.41 -3.28
C VAL A 807 -28.70 -22.16 -1.98
N PHE A 808 -27.77 -23.05 -1.63
CA PHE A 808 -27.83 -23.88 -0.45
C PHE A 808 -26.48 -23.93 0.24
N ASP A 809 -26.44 -23.48 1.49
CA ASP A 809 -25.29 -23.69 2.36
C ASP A 809 -25.46 -25.02 3.09
N THR A 810 -24.47 -25.88 3.01
CA THR A 810 -24.49 -27.18 3.70
C THR A 810 -23.09 -27.61 4.14
N THR A 811 -23.01 -28.71 4.86
CA THR A 811 -21.75 -29.27 5.35
C THR A 811 -21.56 -30.68 4.81
N LEU A 812 -20.36 -30.98 4.29
CA LEU A 812 -20.02 -32.29 3.77
C LEU A 812 -20.02 -33.35 4.88
N GLY A 813 -20.32 -34.60 4.49
CA GLY A 813 -20.18 -35.76 5.36
C GLY A 813 -18.76 -35.94 5.91
N ALA A 814 -18.60 -36.76 6.93
CA ALA A 814 -17.33 -36.93 7.65
C ALA A 814 -16.16 -37.49 6.81
N ASP A 815 -16.43 -38.06 5.65
CA ASP A 815 -15.42 -38.54 4.71
C ASP A 815 -15.81 -38.11 3.29
N ALA A 816 -15.05 -37.15 2.76
CA ALA A 816 -15.21 -36.54 1.44
C ALA A 816 -14.00 -36.82 0.54
N ALA A 817 -13.13 -37.77 0.88
CA ALA A 817 -11.88 -38.01 0.15
C ALA A 817 -12.11 -38.39 -1.33
N GLY A 818 -13.30 -38.88 -1.65
CA GLY A 818 -13.76 -39.20 -3.00
C GLY A 818 -14.36 -38.03 -3.78
N GLY A 819 -14.42 -36.83 -3.20
CA GLY A 819 -15.04 -35.64 -3.78
C GLY A 819 -16.50 -35.47 -3.40
N VAL A 820 -17.21 -34.69 -4.21
CA VAL A 820 -18.64 -34.41 -4.08
C VAL A 820 -19.33 -34.71 -5.40
N SER A 821 -20.54 -35.30 -5.34
CA SER A 821 -21.40 -35.48 -6.52
C SER A 821 -22.69 -34.68 -6.35
N LEU A 822 -23.20 -34.08 -7.43
CA LEU A 822 -24.48 -33.37 -7.43
C LEU A 822 -25.38 -33.98 -8.51
N LEU A 823 -26.62 -34.26 -8.14
CA LEU A 823 -27.64 -34.89 -8.98
C LEU A 823 -28.83 -33.97 -9.14
N PHE A 824 -29.35 -33.89 -10.37
CA PHE A 824 -30.61 -33.27 -10.71
C PHE A 824 -31.55 -34.29 -11.34
N LYS A 825 -32.82 -34.28 -10.94
CA LYS A 825 -33.83 -35.23 -11.40
C LYS A 825 -35.15 -34.54 -11.65
N ALA A 826 -35.69 -34.71 -12.86
CA ALA A 826 -37.08 -34.37 -13.18
C ALA A 826 -37.94 -35.63 -13.01
N ASP A 827 -38.58 -35.81 -11.86
CA ASP A 827 -39.28 -37.04 -11.48
C ASP A 827 -40.78 -36.96 -11.74
N CYS A 828 -41.24 -37.64 -12.79
CA CYS A 828 -42.66 -37.87 -13.04
C CYS A 828 -43.17 -39.22 -12.49
N GLY A 829 -42.29 -40.06 -11.96
CA GLY A 829 -42.61 -41.41 -11.50
C GLY A 829 -43.45 -42.16 -12.55
N GLY A 830 -44.54 -42.80 -12.11
CA GLY A 830 -45.52 -43.46 -12.98
C GLY A 830 -46.81 -42.67 -13.22
N ASN A 831 -46.83 -41.36 -12.92
CA ASN A 831 -48.02 -40.53 -13.10
C ASN A 831 -48.20 -40.16 -14.57
N THR A 832 -49.15 -40.81 -15.26
CA THR A 832 -49.37 -40.62 -16.70
C THR A 832 -49.82 -39.22 -17.12
N SER A 833 -50.15 -38.34 -16.17
CA SER A 833 -50.48 -36.92 -16.39
C SER A 833 -49.31 -35.97 -16.10
N CYS A 834 -48.12 -36.49 -15.78
CA CYS A 834 -46.92 -35.71 -15.53
C CYS A 834 -46.06 -35.60 -16.79
N ALA A 835 -45.68 -34.36 -17.09
CA ALA A 835 -44.63 -34.00 -18.03
C ALA A 835 -43.80 -32.89 -17.39
N MET A 836 -42.51 -32.80 -17.72
CA MET A 836 -41.60 -31.74 -17.27
C MET A 836 -40.62 -31.43 -18.40
N ASP A 837 -40.30 -30.15 -18.57
CA ASP A 837 -39.27 -29.70 -19.51
C ASP A 837 -38.35 -28.72 -18.78
N VAL A 838 -37.37 -29.29 -18.07
CA VAL A 838 -36.55 -28.57 -17.11
C VAL A 838 -35.25 -28.15 -17.77
N PHE A 839 -34.88 -26.87 -17.61
CA PHE A 839 -33.57 -26.36 -17.98
C PHE A 839 -32.79 -25.97 -16.71
N ILE A 840 -31.50 -26.29 -16.69
CA ILE A 840 -30.59 -26.10 -15.57
C ILE A 840 -29.35 -25.41 -16.09
N ASP A 841 -28.91 -24.37 -15.41
CA ASP A 841 -27.78 -23.54 -15.82
C ASP A 841 -26.99 -23.03 -14.61
N ASN A 842 -25.79 -22.50 -14.83
CA ASN A 842 -24.92 -21.89 -13.80
C ASN A 842 -24.74 -22.74 -12.53
N VAL A 843 -24.48 -24.04 -12.72
CA VAL A 843 -24.27 -24.96 -11.60
C VAL A 843 -22.90 -24.72 -10.96
N SER A 844 -22.86 -24.57 -9.64
CA SER A 844 -21.66 -24.23 -8.87
C SER A 844 -21.64 -24.96 -7.51
N ILE A 845 -20.46 -25.36 -7.06
CA ILE A 845 -20.18 -25.91 -5.72
C ILE A 845 -18.90 -25.25 -5.20
N VAL A 846 -19.03 -24.30 -4.29
CA VAL A 846 -17.89 -23.57 -3.71
C VAL A 846 -17.59 -24.06 -2.30
N ILE A 847 -16.30 -24.24 -1.97
CA ILE A 847 -15.84 -24.52 -0.60
C ILE A 847 -15.77 -23.21 0.19
N ASN A 848 -16.38 -23.16 1.37
CA ASN A 848 -16.46 -21.96 2.23
C ASN A 848 -15.41 -21.93 3.35
#